data_AF-A0AB37ZR07-F1
#
_entry.id   AF-A0AB37ZR07-F1
#
_cell.length_a   1.000
_cell.length_b   1.000
_cell.length_c   1.000
_cell.angle_alpha   90.00
_cell.angle_beta   90.00
_cell.angle_gamma   90.00
#
_symmetry.space_group_name_H-M   'P 1'
#
loop_
_entity.id
_entity.type
_entity.pdbx_description
1 polymer ?
#
loop_
_entity_poly.entity_id
_entity_poly.type
_entity_poly.pdbx_seq_one_letter_code
_entity_poly.pdbx_strand_id
1 'polypeptide(L)'
;MDDEFAAHYDFDDDNRDDGDDPEAEFWARVRDDYSVSDYFRLNPIALQSPAALAARDVAQACQSRWGVEIDPDDTLIVTLYIEDPKLYPAPHRANVAHSMTLTEALLRNWQQKGNGDWFDHLGHLQPHHDDGLDCQIVDKKLPPYDCVAYEAVYRKSDPQHYDSTTQLRLTAEAFKQYIWDHNLQAGYLAYLNQFWQAHAKDYNLMLKAGLFRAAWLQAEENTLKAEHKDMVLEALGLPADQGWKELSFDAFVAAPISTRVTISELQVHGYSAVDIMVIRSADSPTVLLYIPGNSSPIHTFANADALKDWVALMCKDPGKRRSLEGHFSATDDVDGFFYSGVATALRGFAVYPKLLDAATGAWNPRRLVQFGEPLQPWPFSHFKDRVKAKSETDVLQKIRNHDDYWKEEVSSGLSECVSVLGGVAIVFPELMPVIAGLSLALVGLGVDAAVNGRTLEERQAGLGRIAFGVLNALPILAEEGTAVEAGAETGLIDEARGDYEVFDPSTTDPAIEVGPLPVFREEPPALRSLNAKMRRLLRALEVTQDLPGLASGEVAGIYPLQGKSYIELHDQAFRVEWVPQEKQYRIRSDSDPRVWGPYVKTIDTGYWDLDLKLGLRGGESFDGSRLPPASEAESAVVAVVPEEPAVEIQRWGPKVQVEVPLDQIMVEEVLSQAKGTVVEKYFIQIGGIRKNVYYDADIPCWRTDPSSNGLVWLDRNGVWNSGSEDAFRKVEAKLPQSRRFEIFSFPRVPRLPADAEPISRVIHHIWLGERMPGDNLLERMLDNMRTSPDLRFELHIDINHPTAHQQLLDYFSAHPQMRISRLKEEAFFPTFLSGENGEAFNYFMHSDNRNYAAASDILRYRLINEYGGIYLDCDDTIDVPFAGIPLKAGPNDVLLGRRLDAPQLSYNGPGNSHFASHPDNPVLKRILKEINTRFQNEKQTNKAFFSTRRPFIDHSSEALRSASRDRMTPYMTRISDLTGPKLMSDVLRKLRPDYFDLLERSYLPVDEVLSVLYIEHLNEAVDFYFPFKGRAKISPGSENGW
;
A
#
# COMPACT_ATOMS: atom_id res chain seq x y z
N MET A 1 -38.16 51.59 -14.24
CA MET A 1 -39.26 51.84 -15.17
C MET A 1 -40.24 50.69 -15.08
N ASP A 2 -41.41 50.79 -14.45
CA ASP A 2 -41.98 51.82 -13.55
C ASP A 2 -43.13 51.11 -12.78
N ASP A 3 -43.37 51.14 -11.47
CA ASP A 3 -42.69 51.52 -10.20
C ASP A 3 -43.22 50.52 -9.11
N GLU A 4 -42.75 50.29 -7.87
CA GLU A 4 -42.34 51.10 -6.70
C GLU A 4 -43.46 51.96 -6.05
N PHE A 5 -44.02 51.53 -4.90
CA PHE A 5 -44.19 52.31 -3.64
C PHE A 5 -45.00 51.59 -2.52
N ALA A 6 -44.40 51.50 -1.31
CA ALA A 6 -44.99 51.62 0.06
C ALA A 6 -46.20 50.73 0.51
N ALA A 7 -46.48 50.57 1.81
CA ALA A 7 -45.91 51.17 3.02
C ALA A 7 -45.85 50.19 4.20
N HIS A 8 -44.86 50.36 5.10
CA HIS A 8 -45.02 49.96 6.50
C HIS A 8 -46.00 50.92 7.21
N TYR A 9 -46.77 50.40 8.15
CA TYR A 9 -47.00 51.08 9.42
C TYR A 9 -47.04 50.03 10.53
N ASP A 10 -46.28 50.31 11.57
CA ASP A 10 -46.17 49.53 12.80
C ASP A 10 -46.51 50.49 13.96
N PHE A 11 -47.22 50.02 14.97
CA PHE A 11 -47.44 50.75 16.24
C PHE A 11 -48.07 49.85 17.32
N ASP A 12 -47.54 50.00 18.53
CA ASP A 12 -47.89 49.31 19.77
C ASP A 12 -49.35 49.56 20.22
N ASP A 13 -49.93 48.66 21.03
CA ASP A 13 -49.84 48.78 22.50
C ASP A 13 -50.47 47.54 23.21
N ASP A 14 -50.35 47.51 24.53
CA ASP A 14 -50.35 46.33 25.42
C ASP A 14 -51.72 45.71 25.80
N ASN A 15 -51.65 44.56 26.48
CA ASN A 15 -52.73 43.77 27.12
C ASN A 15 -53.65 42.89 26.23
N ARG A 16 -53.46 41.57 26.36
CA ARG A 16 -54.59 40.64 26.59
C ARG A 16 -54.28 39.68 27.73
N ASP A 17 -55.34 39.43 28.50
CA ASP A 17 -55.43 38.57 29.69
C ASP A 17 -55.50 37.08 29.28
N ASP A 18 -55.32 36.17 30.24
CA ASP A 18 -55.26 34.73 30.01
C ASP A 18 -56.55 34.16 29.36
N GLY A 19 -56.38 33.20 28.45
CA GLY A 19 -57.48 32.46 27.84
C GLY A 19 -56.98 31.28 27.01
N ASP A 20 -57.18 30.07 27.54
CA ASP A 20 -56.79 28.76 27.01
C ASP A 20 -56.57 28.72 25.49
N ASP A 21 -55.31 28.68 25.06
CA ASP A 21 -54.94 28.35 23.69
C ASP A 21 -54.82 26.82 23.56
N PRO A 22 -55.79 26.13 22.92
CA PRO A 22 -55.74 24.69 22.74
C PRO A 22 -54.65 24.26 21.75
N GLU A 23 -54.12 25.16 20.92
CA GLU A 23 -52.97 24.88 20.08
C GLU A 23 -51.68 24.95 20.92
N ALA A 24 -51.55 25.90 21.86
CA ALA A 24 -50.47 25.88 22.85
C ALA A 24 -50.54 24.67 23.80
N GLU A 25 -51.72 24.27 24.30
CA GLU A 25 -51.88 23.03 25.07
C GLU A 25 -51.56 21.77 24.23
N PHE A 26 -51.98 21.74 22.96
CA PHE A 26 -51.66 20.65 22.05
C PHE A 26 -50.14 20.56 21.83
N TRP A 27 -49.47 21.67 21.50
CA TRP A 27 -48.02 21.71 21.35
C TRP A 27 -47.28 21.51 22.67
N ALA A 28 -47.87 21.80 23.84
CA ALA A 28 -47.31 21.44 25.14
C ALA A 28 -47.35 19.92 25.36
N ARG A 29 -48.50 19.28 25.20
CA ARG A 29 -48.63 17.80 25.25
C ARG A 29 -47.74 17.10 24.21
N VAL A 30 -47.69 17.63 22.99
CA VAL A 30 -46.83 17.10 21.92
C VAL A 30 -45.34 17.34 22.20
N ARG A 31 -44.96 18.24 23.14
CA ARG A 31 -43.58 18.33 23.66
C ARG A 31 -43.35 17.32 24.80
N ASP A 32 -44.28 17.23 25.76
CA ASP A 32 -44.15 16.33 26.92
C ASP A 32 -44.11 14.83 26.52
N ASP A 33 -44.88 14.42 25.51
CA ASP A 33 -44.96 13.03 25.01
C ASP A 33 -44.08 12.75 23.75
N TYR A 34 -43.12 13.63 23.39
CA TYR A 34 -42.38 13.49 22.12
C TYR A 34 -41.33 12.36 22.13
N SER A 35 -41.71 11.18 21.66
CA SER A 35 -40.80 10.04 21.56
C SER A 35 -39.70 10.24 20.50
N VAL A 36 -38.55 9.62 20.73
CA VAL A 36 -37.45 9.53 19.75
C VAL A 36 -37.92 8.86 18.45
N SER A 37 -38.86 7.92 18.54
CA SER A 37 -39.44 7.27 17.36
C SER A 37 -40.31 8.23 16.53
N ASP A 38 -40.99 9.19 17.18
CA ASP A 38 -41.77 10.22 16.52
C ASP A 38 -40.89 11.31 15.92
N TYR A 39 -39.76 11.66 16.56
CA TYR A 39 -38.77 12.55 15.99
C TYR A 39 -38.29 12.08 14.61
N PHE A 40 -37.85 10.83 14.47
CA PHE A 40 -37.39 10.29 13.19
C PHE A 40 -38.53 10.20 12.15
N ARG A 41 -39.72 9.78 12.58
CA ARG A 41 -40.93 9.67 11.74
C ARG A 41 -41.39 11.02 11.16
N LEU A 42 -41.21 12.11 11.91
CA LEU A 42 -41.63 13.46 11.53
C LEU A 42 -40.50 14.28 10.87
N ASN A 43 -39.24 13.84 11.00
CA ASN A 43 -38.07 14.47 10.37
C ASN A 43 -37.35 13.47 9.43
N PRO A 44 -37.96 13.07 8.30
CA PRO A 44 -37.35 12.15 7.36
C PRO A 44 -36.12 12.79 6.68
N ILE A 45 -34.94 12.24 6.96
CA ILE A 45 -33.66 12.83 6.52
C ILE A 45 -33.12 12.09 5.30
N ALA A 46 -33.19 12.77 4.14
CA ALA A 46 -32.71 12.27 2.86
C ALA A 46 -31.21 12.49 2.69
N LEU A 47 -30.41 11.45 2.97
CA LEU A 47 -28.96 11.47 2.78
C LEU A 47 -28.59 11.26 1.30
N GLN A 48 -27.93 12.25 0.68
CA GLN A 48 -27.41 12.16 -0.68
C GLN A 48 -25.98 11.61 -0.66
N SER A 49 -25.68 10.61 -1.49
CA SER A 49 -24.31 10.10 -1.70
C SER A 49 -23.56 10.93 -2.76
N PRO A 50 -22.22 10.93 -2.80
CA PRO A 50 -21.49 11.64 -3.85
C PRO A 50 -21.79 11.10 -5.25
N ALA A 51 -22.03 9.79 -5.39
CA ALA A 51 -22.51 9.19 -6.65
C ALA A 51 -23.91 9.69 -7.04
N ALA A 52 -24.85 9.79 -6.09
CA ALA A 52 -26.18 10.35 -6.34
C ALA A 52 -26.16 11.86 -6.61
N LEU A 53 -25.12 12.58 -6.16
CA LEU A 53 -24.85 13.96 -6.58
C LEU A 53 -24.31 14.00 -8.01
N ALA A 54 -23.29 13.20 -8.31
CA ALA A 54 -22.69 13.11 -9.63
C ALA A 54 -23.73 12.73 -10.71
N ALA A 55 -24.55 11.71 -10.48
CA ALA A 55 -25.62 11.31 -11.39
C ALA A 55 -26.65 12.45 -11.60
N ARG A 56 -27.13 13.08 -10.53
CA ARG A 56 -28.05 14.23 -10.65
C ARG A 56 -27.45 15.36 -11.48
N ASP A 57 -26.20 15.73 -11.20
CA ASP A 57 -25.50 16.82 -11.87
C ASP A 57 -25.22 16.50 -13.35
N VAL A 58 -24.83 15.25 -13.67
CA VAL A 58 -24.68 14.77 -15.05
C VAL A 58 -26.00 14.80 -15.80
N ALA A 59 -27.10 14.28 -15.23
CA ALA A 59 -28.41 14.29 -15.88
C ALA A 59 -28.90 15.73 -16.14
N GLN A 60 -28.73 16.63 -15.16
CA GLN A 60 -29.05 18.04 -15.30
C GLN A 60 -28.17 18.73 -16.35
N ALA A 61 -26.86 18.43 -16.40
CA ALA A 61 -25.95 18.96 -17.41
C ALA A 61 -26.33 18.46 -18.82
N CYS A 62 -26.67 17.18 -18.97
CA CYS A 62 -27.05 16.61 -20.27
C CYS A 62 -28.35 17.20 -20.82
N GLN A 63 -29.36 17.36 -19.96
CA GLN A 63 -30.61 17.99 -20.36
C GLN A 63 -30.46 19.49 -20.64
N SER A 64 -29.63 20.22 -19.88
CA SER A 64 -29.51 21.68 -20.01
C SER A 64 -28.49 22.17 -21.04
N ARG A 65 -27.38 21.44 -21.25
CA ARG A 65 -26.30 21.82 -22.18
C ARG A 65 -26.45 21.21 -23.57
N TRP A 66 -26.95 19.97 -23.65
CA TRP A 66 -27.02 19.20 -24.90
C TRP A 66 -28.45 18.79 -25.29
N GLY A 67 -29.44 19.01 -24.43
CA GLY A 67 -30.85 18.67 -24.69
C GLY A 67 -31.13 17.18 -24.72
N VAL A 68 -30.30 16.37 -24.04
CA VAL A 68 -30.39 14.90 -24.03
C VAL A 68 -30.81 14.42 -22.64
N GLU A 69 -32.02 13.89 -22.55
CA GLU A 69 -32.52 13.21 -21.35
C GLU A 69 -31.91 11.81 -21.25
N ILE A 70 -31.24 11.52 -20.13
CA ILE A 70 -30.52 10.27 -19.88
C ILE A 70 -30.69 9.82 -18.43
N ASP A 71 -30.55 8.51 -18.20
CA ASP A 71 -30.05 7.99 -16.92
C ASP A 71 -28.51 7.86 -17.05
N PRO A 72 -27.72 8.58 -16.23
CA PRO A 72 -26.26 8.55 -16.29
C PRO A 72 -25.61 7.21 -15.91
N ASP A 73 -26.31 6.37 -15.14
CA ASP A 73 -25.81 5.05 -14.76
C ASP A 73 -26.12 4.00 -15.84
N ASP A 74 -27.18 4.21 -16.65
CA ASP A 74 -27.46 3.44 -17.88
C ASP A 74 -26.86 4.06 -19.16
N THR A 75 -25.96 5.03 -19.00
CA THR A 75 -25.21 5.66 -20.11
C THR A 75 -23.71 5.51 -19.88
N LEU A 76 -22.99 5.04 -20.90
CA LEU A 76 -21.56 4.74 -20.87
C LEU A 76 -20.76 5.76 -21.68
N ILE A 77 -19.56 6.11 -21.21
CA ILE A 77 -18.49 6.66 -22.05
C ILE A 77 -17.51 5.53 -22.36
N VAL A 78 -17.20 5.34 -23.65
CA VAL A 78 -16.47 4.17 -24.12
C VAL A 78 -15.39 4.55 -25.12
N THR A 79 -14.16 4.08 -24.88
CA THR A 79 -13.04 4.13 -25.82
C THR A 79 -12.92 2.76 -26.52
N LEU A 80 -12.99 2.76 -27.84
CA LEU A 80 -12.84 1.58 -28.70
C LEU A 80 -11.55 1.69 -29.52
N TYR A 81 -10.83 0.58 -29.67
CA TYR A 81 -9.90 0.40 -30.79
C TYR A 81 -10.67 -0.26 -31.93
N ILE A 82 -10.82 0.46 -33.04
CA ILE A 82 -11.59 0.03 -34.22
C ILE A 82 -10.66 -0.13 -35.42
N GLU A 83 -10.96 -1.04 -36.35
CA GLU A 83 -10.26 -1.10 -37.65
C GLU A 83 -10.47 0.20 -38.44
N ASP A 84 -9.42 0.78 -39.06
CA ASP A 84 -9.52 2.11 -39.71
C ASP A 84 -10.65 2.11 -40.79
N PRO A 85 -11.70 2.93 -40.64
CA PRO A 85 -12.80 3.01 -41.61
C PRO A 85 -12.39 3.44 -43.02
N LYS A 86 -11.16 3.95 -43.21
CA LYS A 86 -10.57 4.26 -44.52
C LYS A 86 -10.03 3.02 -45.24
N LEU A 87 -9.77 1.94 -44.51
CA LEU A 87 -9.13 0.70 -45.00
C LEU A 87 -10.10 -0.49 -45.03
N TYR A 88 -11.07 -0.53 -44.11
CA TYR A 88 -12.01 -1.65 -43.95
C TYR A 88 -13.48 -1.18 -44.06
N PRO A 89 -14.36 -1.94 -44.74
CA PRO A 89 -15.79 -1.63 -44.79
C PRO A 89 -16.48 -1.97 -43.46
N ALA A 90 -17.62 -1.33 -43.20
CA ALA A 90 -18.50 -1.66 -42.08
C ALA A 90 -19.16 -3.06 -42.25
N PRO A 91 -19.47 -3.78 -41.16
CA PRO A 91 -19.19 -3.43 -39.75
C PRO A 91 -17.69 -3.55 -39.44
N HIS A 92 -17.14 -2.52 -38.80
CA HIS A 92 -15.74 -2.48 -38.41
C HIS A 92 -15.53 -3.34 -37.16
N ARG A 93 -14.49 -4.18 -37.10
CA ARG A 93 -14.21 -4.91 -35.85
C ARG A 93 -13.63 -3.96 -34.81
N ALA A 94 -13.95 -4.22 -33.55
CA ALA A 94 -13.54 -3.39 -32.43
C ALA A 94 -13.12 -4.21 -31.20
N ASN A 95 -12.21 -3.67 -30.40
CA ASN A 95 -11.99 -4.07 -29.01
C ASN A 95 -12.32 -2.89 -28.08
N VAL A 96 -12.97 -3.15 -26.95
CA VAL A 96 -13.18 -2.15 -25.90
C VAL A 96 -11.86 -1.93 -25.16
N ALA A 97 -11.42 -0.67 -25.06
CA ALA A 97 -10.25 -0.27 -24.28
C ALA A 97 -10.66 0.18 -22.86
N HIS A 98 -11.66 1.07 -22.79
CA HIS A 98 -12.21 1.61 -21.55
C HIS A 98 -13.73 1.73 -21.70
N SER A 99 -14.46 1.44 -20.63
CA SER A 99 -15.92 1.60 -20.53
C SER A 99 -16.31 1.83 -19.08
N MET A 100 -17.11 2.86 -18.81
CA MET A 100 -17.60 3.22 -17.47
C MET A 100 -18.88 4.06 -17.58
N THR A 101 -19.70 4.15 -16.52
CA THR A 101 -20.90 5.01 -16.55
C THR A 101 -20.52 6.50 -16.57
N LEU A 102 -21.44 7.38 -16.98
CA LEU A 102 -21.17 8.82 -16.93
C LEU A 102 -21.05 9.35 -15.48
N THR A 103 -21.69 8.69 -14.51
CA THR A 103 -21.50 8.92 -13.07
C THR A 103 -20.08 8.54 -12.64
N GLU A 104 -19.59 7.37 -13.04
CA GLU A 104 -18.21 6.94 -12.76
C GLU A 104 -17.17 7.87 -13.39
N ALA A 105 -17.39 8.29 -14.64
CA ALA A 105 -16.49 9.19 -15.35
C ALA A 105 -16.35 10.55 -14.63
N LEU A 106 -17.45 11.09 -14.09
CA LEU A 106 -17.40 12.31 -13.28
C LEU A 106 -16.72 12.06 -11.92
N LEU A 107 -17.04 10.96 -11.22
CA LEU A 107 -16.40 10.59 -9.94
C LEU A 107 -14.89 10.39 -10.05
N ARG A 108 -14.41 9.81 -11.15
CA ARG A 108 -12.99 9.52 -11.39
C ARG A 108 -12.20 10.72 -11.92
N ASN A 109 -12.87 11.81 -12.32
CA ASN A 109 -12.33 12.88 -13.15
C ASN A 109 -11.69 12.34 -14.44
N TRP A 110 -12.50 11.70 -15.30
CA TRP A 110 -12.05 11.13 -16.58
C TRP A 110 -11.66 12.23 -17.57
N GLN A 111 -10.36 12.34 -17.87
CA GLN A 111 -9.77 13.45 -18.65
C GLN A 111 -8.78 12.98 -19.72
N GLN A 112 -9.00 11.78 -20.25
CA GLN A 112 -8.06 11.13 -21.16
C GLN A 112 -7.74 12.00 -22.39
N LYS A 113 -6.46 12.40 -22.50
CA LYS A 113 -5.80 12.76 -23.76
C LYS A 113 -4.95 11.56 -24.18
N GLY A 114 -4.89 11.27 -25.47
CA GLY A 114 -4.35 9.99 -25.95
C GLY A 114 -5.32 8.84 -25.69
N ASN A 115 -4.81 7.61 -25.66
CA ASN A 115 -5.62 6.37 -25.58
C ASN A 115 -5.43 5.56 -24.28
N GLY A 116 -4.67 6.09 -23.31
CA GLY A 116 -4.56 5.53 -21.96
C GLY A 116 -3.55 4.40 -21.74
N ASP A 117 -2.61 4.18 -22.67
CA ASP A 117 -1.55 3.15 -22.54
C ASP A 117 -0.18 3.72 -22.94
N TRP A 118 0.92 2.99 -22.68
CA TRP A 118 2.32 3.41 -22.88
C TRP A 118 2.75 3.74 -24.33
N PHE A 119 1.82 3.82 -25.28
CA PHE A 119 2.05 4.00 -26.72
C PHE A 119 1.32 5.22 -27.32
N ASP A 120 1.39 6.37 -26.64
CA ASP A 120 0.82 7.69 -27.05
C ASP A 120 1.47 8.30 -28.31
N HIS A 121 2.01 7.47 -29.20
CA HIS A 121 2.65 7.84 -30.47
C HIS A 121 2.15 6.99 -31.66
N LEU A 122 1.14 6.13 -31.47
CA LEU A 122 0.66 5.18 -32.49
C LEU A 122 -0.85 5.21 -32.81
N GLY A 123 -1.64 6.11 -32.21
CA GLY A 123 -3.09 6.18 -32.51
C GLY A 123 -3.67 7.59 -32.39
N HIS A 124 -4.04 8.19 -33.53
CA HIS A 124 -4.86 9.41 -33.52
C HIS A 124 -6.33 9.07 -33.24
N LEU A 125 -6.90 9.68 -32.21
CA LEU A 125 -8.33 9.65 -31.92
C LEU A 125 -9.10 10.15 -33.16
N GLN A 126 -10.05 9.37 -33.65
CA GLN A 126 -10.89 9.79 -34.77
C GLN A 126 -11.87 10.89 -34.34
N PRO A 127 -12.24 11.82 -35.25
CA PRO A 127 -13.32 12.77 -35.00
C PRO A 127 -14.63 12.08 -34.63
N HIS A 128 -15.47 12.73 -33.84
CA HIS A 128 -16.82 12.26 -33.56
C HIS A 128 -17.64 12.11 -34.85
N HIS A 129 -18.49 11.09 -34.91
CA HIS A 129 -19.37 10.84 -36.06
C HIS A 129 -20.82 10.82 -35.58
N ASP A 130 -21.64 11.78 -36.05
CA ASP A 130 -23.02 11.98 -35.55
C ASP A 130 -23.96 10.80 -35.84
N ASP A 131 -23.72 10.08 -36.94
CA ASP A 131 -24.41 8.85 -37.32
C ASP A 131 -23.77 7.59 -36.71
N GLY A 132 -22.79 7.76 -35.81
CA GLY A 132 -22.00 6.70 -35.20
C GLY A 132 -21.07 5.97 -36.19
N LEU A 133 -20.45 4.89 -35.72
CA LEU A 133 -19.71 3.92 -36.53
C LEU A 133 -20.28 2.54 -36.22
N ASP A 134 -20.56 1.74 -37.24
CA ASP A 134 -21.07 0.37 -37.08
C ASP A 134 -19.93 -0.55 -36.63
N CYS A 135 -19.83 -0.80 -35.32
CA CYS A 135 -18.71 -1.50 -34.69
C CYS A 135 -19.12 -2.83 -34.05
N GLN A 136 -18.54 -3.93 -34.53
CA GLN A 136 -18.70 -5.26 -33.96
C GLN A 136 -17.55 -5.57 -32.98
N ILE A 137 -17.87 -5.74 -31.69
CA ILE A 137 -16.88 -6.22 -30.71
C ILE A 137 -16.42 -7.64 -31.06
N VAL A 138 -15.11 -7.87 -30.95
CA VAL A 138 -14.49 -9.19 -31.10
C VAL A 138 -13.57 -9.50 -29.91
N ASP A 139 -13.61 -10.72 -29.39
CA ASP A 139 -12.75 -11.18 -28.28
C ASP A 139 -11.26 -11.20 -28.66
N LYS A 140 -10.98 -11.34 -29.94
CA LYS A 140 -9.63 -11.40 -30.49
C LYS A 140 -9.06 -9.98 -30.60
N LYS A 141 -7.96 -9.71 -29.90
CA LYS A 141 -7.20 -8.46 -30.01
C LYS A 141 -6.82 -8.16 -31.47
N LEU A 142 -7.13 -6.95 -31.91
CA LEU A 142 -6.82 -6.42 -33.24
C LEU A 142 -5.38 -5.88 -33.28
N PRO A 143 -4.71 -5.94 -34.45
CA PRO A 143 -3.35 -5.41 -34.58
C PRO A 143 -3.37 -3.87 -34.54
N PRO A 144 -2.56 -3.20 -33.69
CA PRO A 144 -2.59 -1.74 -33.54
C PRO A 144 -2.34 -0.94 -34.83
N TYR A 145 -1.64 -1.51 -35.81
CA TYR A 145 -1.30 -0.84 -37.07
C TYR A 145 -2.46 -0.80 -38.09
N ASP A 146 -3.49 -1.65 -37.94
CA ASP A 146 -4.72 -1.61 -38.76
C ASP A 146 -5.84 -0.80 -38.05
N CYS A 147 -5.58 -0.28 -36.85
CA CYS A 147 -6.59 0.27 -35.95
C CYS A 147 -6.41 1.75 -35.62
N VAL A 148 -7.52 2.39 -35.25
CA VAL A 148 -7.60 3.76 -34.74
C VAL A 148 -8.42 3.79 -33.45
N ALA A 149 -8.22 4.80 -32.61
CA ALA A 149 -9.04 5.00 -31.41
C ALA A 149 -10.31 5.79 -31.77
N TYR A 150 -11.46 5.40 -31.22
CA TYR A 150 -12.72 6.15 -31.28
C TYR A 150 -13.35 6.19 -29.89
N GLU A 151 -13.78 7.36 -29.43
CA GLU A 151 -14.39 7.54 -28.11
C GLU A 151 -15.74 8.25 -28.26
N ALA A 152 -16.80 7.64 -27.71
CA ALA A 152 -18.15 8.17 -27.81
C ALA A 152 -19.00 7.76 -26.59
N VAL A 153 -20.16 8.40 -26.46
CA VAL A 153 -21.15 8.12 -25.41
C VAL A 153 -22.25 7.23 -25.97
N TYR A 154 -22.55 6.13 -25.29
CA TYR A 154 -23.53 5.12 -25.70
C TYR A 154 -24.54 4.84 -24.58
N ARG A 155 -25.79 4.56 -24.92
CA ARG A 155 -26.75 3.95 -23.97
C ARG A 155 -26.43 2.46 -23.79
N LYS A 156 -26.63 1.94 -22.58
CA LYS A 156 -26.54 0.48 -22.33
C LYS A 156 -27.58 -0.29 -23.14
N SER A 157 -27.23 -1.48 -23.61
CA SER A 157 -28.14 -2.47 -24.19
C SER A 157 -27.69 -3.90 -23.88
N ASP A 158 -28.61 -4.86 -23.99
CA ASP A 158 -28.30 -6.29 -23.91
C ASP A 158 -28.74 -7.02 -25.20
N PRO A 159 -27.80 -7.54 -26.02
CA PRO A 159 -26.35 -7.39 -25.91
C PRO A 159 -25.91 -5.92 -26.12
N GLN A 160 -24.69 -5.56 -25.72
CA GLN A 160 -24.22 -4.18 -25.90
C GLN A 160 -23.87 -3.88 -27.36
N HIS A 161 -24.61 -2.94 -27.94
CA HIS A 161 -24.40 -2.41 -29.28
C HIS A 161 -23.52 -1.17 -29.25
N TYR A 162 -22.68 -1.01 -30.28
CA TYR A 162 -21.76 0.13 -30.47
C TYR A 162 -21.96 0.67 -31.88
N ASP A 163 -23.11 1.29 -32.10
CA ASP A 163 -23.55 1.77 -33.42
C ASP A 163 -24.52 2.95 -33.28
N SER A 164 -25.05 3.44 -34.40
CA SER A 164 -26.02 4.55 -34.49
C SER A 164 -27.26 4.43 -33.59
N THR A 165 -27.63 3.22 -33.16
CA THR A 165 -28.83 2.96 -32.35
C THR A 165 -28.60 3.18 -30.86
N THR A 166 -27.36 3.05 -30.38
CA THR A 166 -26.99 3.27 -28.98
C THR A 166 -26.18 4.55 -28.77
N GLN A 167 -25.45 5.04 -29.78
CA GLN A 167 -24.64 6.26 -29.63
C GLN A 167 -25.53 7.49 -29.41
N LEU A 168 -25.20 8.30 -28.41
CA LEU A 168 -25.88 9.56 -28.12
C LEU A 168 -25.24 10.72 -28.89
N ARG A 169 -26.02 11.78 -29.13
CA ARG A 169 -25.54 13.08 -29.66
C ARG A 169 -24.86 13.92 -28.58
N LEU A 170 -23.90 13.29 -27.91
CA LEU A 170 -23.05 13.86 -26.88
C LEU A 170 -21.61 13.42 -27.18
N THR A 171 -20.78 14.37 -27.58
CA THR A 171 -19.36 14.09 -27.87
C THR A 171 -18.62 13.79 -26.56
N ALA A 172 -17.74 12.80 -26.58
CA ALA A 172 -16.90 12.48 -25.42
C ALA A 172 -16.01 13.67 -25.02
N GLU A 173 -15.55 14.47 -25.98
CA GLU A 173 -14.80 15.71 -25.75
C GLU A 173 -15.61 16.74 -24.93
N ALA A 174 -16.85 17.05 -25.32
CA ALA A 174 -17.68 18.01 -24.58
C ALA A 174 -18.07 17.50 -23.19
N PHE A 175 -18.22 16.17 -23.03
CA PHE A 175 -18.46 15.58 -21.72
C PHE A 175 -17.23 15.63 -20.81
N LYS A 176 -16.03 15.32 -21.32
CA LYS A 176 -14.77 15.48 -20.57
C LYS A 176 -14.48 16.94 -20.20
N GLN A 177 -14.76 17.89 -21.09
CA GLN A 177 -14.69 19.32 -20.78
C GLN A 177 -15.67 19.70 -19.65
N TYR A 178 -16.89 19.16 -19.63
CA TYR A 178 -17.80 19.34 -18.49
C TYR A 178 -17.25 18.75 -17.19
N ILE A 179 -16.67 17.54 -17.22
CA ILE A 179 -16.01 16.94 -16.05
C ILE A 179 -14.86 17.87 -15.54
N TRP A 180 -14.10 18.49 -16.46
CA TRP A 180 -12.97 19.37 -16.11
C TRP A 180 -13.43 20.65 -15.40
N ASP A 181 -14.55 21.21 -15.88
CA ASP A 181 -15.14 22.43 -15.35
C ASP A 181 -16.03 22.19 -14.09
N HIS A 182 -16.39 20.94 -13.76
CA HIS A 182 -17.35 20.62 -12.69
C HIS A 182 -16.69 20.17 -11.39
N ASN A 183 -16.63 21.08 -10.40
CA ASN A 183 -16.07 20.78 -9.08
C ASN A 183 -17.07 20.03 -8.18
N LEU A 184 -17.19 18.71 -8.39
CA LEU A 184 -18.03 17.80 -7.60
C LEU A 184 -17.66 17.82 -6.10
N GLN A 185 -16.36 17.90 -5.78
CA GLN A 185 -15.84 17.95 -4.41
C GLN A 185 -16.42 19.16 -3.64
N ALA A 186 -16.38 20.36 -4.24
CA ALA A 186 -16.95 21.57 -3.64
C ALA A 186 -18.49 21.50 -3.55
N GLY A 187 -19.17 20.94 -4.56
CA GLY A 187 -20.61 20.73 -4.54
C GLY A 187 -21.07 19.82 -3.39
N TYR A 188 -20.37 18.70 -3.17
CA TYR A 188 -20.70 17.78 -2.08
C TYR A 188 -20.32 18.36 -0.70
N LEU A 189 -19.22 19.10 -0.59
CA LEU A 189 -18.86 19.80 0.65
C LEU A 189 -19.88 20.88 1.02
N ALA A 190 -20.48 21.58 0.05
CA ALA A 190 -21.57 22.51 0.30
C ALA A 190 -22.83 21.80 0.83
N TYR A 191 -23.16 20.62 0.29
CA TYR A 191 -24.24 19.77 0.81
C TYR A 191 -23.98 19.32 2.26
N LEU A 192 -22.78 18.83 2.59
CA LEU A 192 -22.44 18.44 3.97
C LEU A 192 -22.53 19.63 4.94
N ASN A 193 -22.12 20.83 4.52
CA ASN A 193 -22.25 22.02 5.35
C ASN A 193 -23.73 22.35 5.68
N GLN A 194 -24.63 22.21 4.71
CA GLN A 194 -26.07 22.38 4.92
C GLN A 194 -26.64 21.29 5.85
N PHE A 195 -26.27 20.02 5.65
CA PHE A 195 -26.64 18.92 6.53
C PHE A 195 -26.21 19.17 7.98
N TRP A 196 -24.95 19.56 8.21
CA TRP A 196 -24.45 19.82 9.55
C TRP A 196 -25.06 21.08 10.17
N GLN A 197 -25.41 22.11 9.39
CA GLN A 197 -26.17 23.26 9.88
C GLN A 197 -27.58 22.87 10.35
N ALA A 198 -28.23 21.93 9.66
CA ALA A 198 -29.56 21.44 10.03
C ALA A 198 -29.54 20.50 11.27
N HIS A 199 -28.54 19.64 11.41
CA HIS A 199 -28.61 18.51 12.36
C HIS A 199 -27.56 18.50 13.49
N ALA A 200 -26.51 19.33 13.46
CA ALA A 200 -25.42 19.25 14.46
C ALA A 200 -25.80 19.62 15.91
N LYS A 201 -27.01 20.14 16.15
CA LYS A 201 -27.53 20.36 17.51
C LYS A 201 -27.86 19.03 18.19
N ASP A 202 -28.65 18.21 17.51
CA ASP A 202 -29.31 17.04 18.11
C ASP A 202 -28.61 15.71 17.76
N TYR A 203 -27.66 15.72 16.81
CA TYR A 203 -26.91 14.53 16.36
C TYR A 203 -26.28 13.71 17.50
N ASN A 204 -25.85 14.35 18.61
CA ASN A 204 -25.35 13.62 19.79
C ASN A 204 -26.45 12.90 20.59
N LEU A 205 -27.69 13.37 20.56
CA LEU A 205 -28.85 12.66 21.12
C LEU A 205 -29.30 11.55 20.16
N MET A 206 -29.18 11.77 18.85
CA MET A 206 -29.45 10.75 17.83
C MET A 206 -28.39 9.61 17.87
N LEU A 207 -27.12 9.90 18.19
CA LEU A 207 -26.10 8.88 18.50
C LEU A 207 -26.49 8.04 19.73
N LYS A 208 -26.95 8.68 20.82
CA LYS A 208 -27.48 7.97 22.01
C LYS A 208 -28.66 7.05 21.63
N ALA A 209 -29.59 7.53 20.80
CA ALA A 209 -30.72 6.75 20.29
C ALA A 209 -30.28 5.55 19.43
N GLY A 210 -29.28 5.73 18.57
CA GLY A 210 -28.71 4.65 17.75
C GLY A 210 -28.13 3.51 18.59
N LEU A 211 -27.30 3.83 19.59
CA LEU A 211 -26.74 2.85 20.52
C LEU A 211 -27.82 2.17 21.37
N PHE A 212 -28.79 2.93 21.89
CA PHE A 212 -29.91 2.38 22.64
C PHE A 212 -30.72 1.38 21.78
N ARG A 213 -31.10 1.77 20.56
CA ARG A 213 -31.93 0.93 19.70
C ARG A 213 -31.18 -0.32 19.23
N ALA A 214 -29.87 -0.22 19.01
CA ALA A 214 -29.01 -1.39 18.76
C ALA A 214 -29.04 -2.39 19.94
N ALA A 215 -28.83 -1.92 21.17
CA ALA A 215 -28.85 -2.78 22.36
C ALA A 215 -30.22 -3.44 22.56
N TRP A 216 -31.29 -2.68 22.38
CA TRP A 216 -32.65 -3.19 22.48
C TRP A 216 -32.97 -4.22 21.40
N LEU A 217 -32.62 -3.94 20.14
CA LEU A 217 -32.90 -4.84 19.00
C LEU A 217 -32.14 -6.16 19.12
N GLN A 218 -30.84 -6.10 19.46
CA GLN A 218 -30.04 -7.32 19.64
C GLN A 218 -30.46 -8.13 20.88
N ALA A 219 -31.05 -7.49 21.90
CA ALA A 219 -31.67 -8.20 23.02
C ALA A 219 -33.00 -8.87 22.62
N GLU A 220 -33.86 -8.20 21.83
CA GLU A 220 -35.06 -8.79 21.22
C GLU A 220 -34.71 -9.99 20.32
N GLU A 221 -33.58 -9.93 19.61
CA GLU A 221 -33.06 -11.00 18.74
C GLU A 221 -32.25 -12.08 19.49
N ASN A 222 -32.03 -11.95 20.80
CA ASN A 222 -31.17 -12.81 21.63
C ASN A 222 -29.69 -12.87 21.20
N THR A 223 -29.23 -11.92 20.37
CA THR A 223 -27.80 -11.78 19.99
C THR A 223 -26.98 -10.95 20.97
N LEU A 224 -27.65 -10.21 21.88
CA LEU A 224 -27.05 -9.53 23.03
C LEU A 224 -27.74 -10.01 24.32
N LYS A 225 -26.95 -10.41 25.33
CA LYS A 225 -27.49 -10.80 26.63
C LYS A 225 -28.11 -9.61 27.37
N ALA A 226 -29.12 -9.88 28.22
CA ALA A 226 -29.72 -8.88 29.10
C ALA A 226 -28.68 -8.10 29.93
N GLU A 227 -27.73 -8.80 30.56
CA GLU A 227 -26.66 -8.19 31.37
C GLU A 227 -25.75 -7.22 30.58
N HIS A 228 -25.62 -7.39 29.27
CA HIS A 228 -24.88 -6.46 28.40
C HIS A 228 -25.77 -5.33 27.88
N LYS A 229 -27.05 -5.60 27.60
CA LYS A 229 -28.04 -4.55 27.29
C LYS A 229 -28.19 -3.58 28.47
N ASP A 230 -28.26 -4.10 29.70
CA ASP A 230 -28.33 -3.29 30.93
C ASP A 230 -27.06 -2.44 31.12
N MET A 231 -25.86 -2.97 30.80
CA MET A 231 -24.61 -2.20 30.80
C MET A 231 -24.63 -1.04 29.79
N VAL A 232 -25.23 -1.22 28.61
CA VAL A 232 -25.38 -0.13 27.62
C VAL A 232 -26.39 0.93 28.09
N LEU A 233 -27.50 0.51 28.71
CA LEU A 233 -28.49 1.45 29.27
C LEU A 233 -27.88 2.26 30.43
N GLU A 234 -27.06 1.64 31.30
CA GLU A 234 -26.30 2.37 32.32
C GLU A 234 -25.26 3.33 31.70
N ALA A 235 -24.56 2.93 30.63
CA ALA A 235 -23.62 3.82 29.91
C ALA A 235 -24.30 5.08 29.34
N LEU A 236 -25.60 4.97 29.02
CA LEU A 236 -26.45 6.07 28.54
C LEU A 236 -27.09 6.90 29.67
N GLY A 237 -27.01 6.43 30.92
CA GLY A 237 -27.65 7.03 32.10
C GLY A 237 -29.14 6.69 32.26
N LEU A 238 -29.62 5.61 31.61
CA LEU A 238 -31.02 5.21 31.59
C LEU A 238 -31.29 4.00 32.51
N PRO A 239 -32.52 3.86 33.04
CA PRO A 239 -32.89 2.68 33.83
C PRO A 239 -33.05 1.44 32.93
N ALA A 240 -32.76 0.25 33.48
CA ALA A 240 -32.66 -1.00 32.71
C ALA A 240 -33.97 -1.46 32.03
N ASP A 241 -35.12 -0.96 32.50
CA ASP A 241 -36.47 -1.21 32.01
C ASP A 241 -36.99 -0.15 31.02
N GLN A 242 -36.22 0.92 30.74
CA GLN A 242 -36.57 1.95 29.75
C GLN A 242 -36.92 1.32 28.40
N GLY A 243 -38.15 1.52 27.91
CA GLY A 243 -38.60 1.04 26.61
C GLY A 243 -38.31 2.02 25.46
N TRP A 244 -38.11 1.50 24.23
CA TRP A 244 -37.87 2.31 23.02
C TRP A 244 -39.01 3.28 22.68
N LYS A 245 -40.27 2.88 22.91
CA LYS A 245 -41.45 3.70 22.58
C LYS A 245 -41.70 4.86 23.54
N GLU A 246 -41.14 4.77 24.74
CA GLU A 246 -41.33 5.71 25.86
C GLU A 246 -40.05 6.55 26.09
N LEU A 247 -39.07 6.43 25.20
CA LEU A 247 -37.82 7.16 25.24
C LEU A 247 -37.98 8.49 24.49
N SER A 248 -37.82 9.61 25.19
CA SER A 248 -37.73 10.96 24.60
C SER A 248 -36.28 11.44 24.52
N PHE A 249 -36.03 12.53 23.78
CA PHE A 249 -34.69 13.17 23.82
C PHE A 249 -34.41 13.86 25.16
N ASP A 250 -35.44 14.38 25.85
CA ASP A 250 -35.26 14.96 27.18
C ASP A 250 -34.84 13.93 28.23
N ALA A 251 -35.28 12.66 28.11
CA ALA A 251 -34.76 11.57 28.92
C ALA A 251 -33.23 11.42 28.76
N PHE A 252 -32.69 11.61 27.55
CA PHE A 252 -31.24 11.60 27.30
C PHE A 252 -30.50 12.87 27.74
N VAL A 253 -31.21 13.99 27.96
CA VAL A 253 -30.66 15.25 28.50
C VAL A 253 -30.66 15.24 30.03
N ALA A 254 -31.70 14.68 30.65
CA ALA A 254 -31.84 14.50 32.10
C ALA A 254 -31.08 13.29 32.66
N ALA A 255 -30.70 12.33 31.81
CA ALA A 255 -29.96 11.12 32.18
C ALA A 255 -28.67 11.44 32.98
N PRO A 256 -28.51 10.92 34.22
CA PRO A 256 -27.30 11.13 35.00
C PRO A 256 -26.07 10.46 34.35
N ILE A 257 -24.91 11.10 34.50
CA ILE A 257 -23.63 10.58 34.01
C ILE A 257 -23.26 9.34 34.82
N SER A 258 -23.08 8.18 34.17
CA SER A 258 -22.60 6.99 34.88
C SER A 258 -21.14 7.15 35.32
N THR A 259 -20.89 6.87 36.59
CA THR A 259 -19.55 6.82 37.19
C THR A 259 -18.95 5.42 37.22
N ARG A 260 -19.72 4.39 36.81
CA ARG A 260 -19.27 2.97 36.79
C ARG A 260 -19.06 2.46 35.38
N VAL A 261 -19.91 2.85 34.43
CA VAL A 261 -19.82 2.43 33.03
C VAL A 261 -19.32 3.61 32.19
N THR A 262 -18.22 3.36 31.50
CA THR A 262 -17.47 4.35 30.74
C THR A 262 -17.54 4.06 29.25
N ILE A 263 -17.52 5.12 28.45
CA ILE A 263 -17.43 5.05 26.99
C ILE A 263 -16.11 5.70 26.58
N SER A 264 -15.39 5.05 25.67
CA SER A 264 -14.06 5.42 25.18
C SER A 264 -13.93 5.09 23.69
N GLU A 265 -12.97 5.68 23.00
CA GLU A 265 -12.67 5.35 21.59
C GLU A 265 -11.93 4.00 21.49
N LEU A 266 -12.14 3.25 20.40
CA LEU A 266 -11.19 2.22 19.99
C LEU A 266 -9.96 2.89 19.38
N GLN A 267 -8.76 2.54 19.82
CA GLN A 267 -7.50 3.07 19.28
C GLN A 267 -6.68 1.97 18.61
N VAL A 268 -6.12 2.28 17.44
CA VAL A 268 -5.25 1.40 16.63
C VAL A 268 -3.98 2.16 16.30
N HIS A 269 -2.82 1.67 16.74
CA HIS A 269 -1.52 2.38 16.60
C HIS A 269 -1.58 3.82 17.17
N GLY A 270 -2.45 4.04 18.17
CA GLY A 270 -2.73 5.34 18.78
C GLY A 270 -3.68 6.27 18.00
N TYR A 271 -4.10 5.92 16.78
CA TYR A 271 -5.17 6.61 16.07
C TYR A 271 -6.53 6.19 16.64
N SER A 272 -7.38 7.14 17.03
CA SER A 272 -8.74 6.85 17.47
C SER A 272 -9.69 6.62 16.29
N ALA A 273 -10.46 5.53 16.34
CA ALA A 273 -11.63 5.36 15.49
C ALA A 273 -12.61 6.54 15.68
N VAL A 274 -13.28 6.94 14.61
CA VAL A 274 -14.09 8.16 14.57
C VAL A 274 -15.47 7.96 15.22
N ASP A 275 -15.97 6.73 15.23
CA ASP A 275 -17.35 6.36 15.55
C ASP A 275 -17.48 5.07 16.38
N ILE A 276 -16.49 4.18 16.36
CA ILE A 276 -16.45 2.94 17.16
C ILE A 276 -16.31 3.27 18.64
N MET A 277 -17.27 2.80 19.45
CA MET A 277 -17.33 3.05 20.89
C MET A 277 -16.98 1.78 21.69
N VAL A 278 -16.04 1.91 22.61
CA VAL A 278 -15.66 0.87 23.58
C VAL A 278 -16.31 1.18 24.92
N ILE A 279 -17.18 0.29 25.39
CA ILE A 279 -17.95 0.43 26.63
C ILE A 279 -17.39 -0.55 27.67
N ARG A 280 -17.05 -0.03 28.86
CA ARG A 280 -16.40 -0.77 29.96
C ARG A 280 -17.04 -0.45 31.31
N SER A 281 -17.33 -1.48 32.11
CA SER A 281 -17.75 -1.32 33.51
C SER A 281 -16.54 -1.44 34.45
N ALA A 282 -16.53 -0.67 35.54
CA ALA A 282 -15.56 -0.84 36.63
C ALA A 282 -15.73 -2.17 37.39
N ASP A 283 -16.94 -2.75 37.37
CA ASP A 283 -17.31 -3.94 38.15
C ASP A 283 -17.13 -5.27 37.38
N SER A 284 -16.70 -5.24 36.11
CA SER A 284 -16.60 -6.43 35.27
C SER A 284 -15.44 -6.34 34.26
N PRO A 285 -14.72 -7.43 33.97
CA PRO A 285 -13.73 -7.45 32.89
C PRO A 285 -14.37 -7.33 31.49
N THR A 286 -15.67 -7.62 31.35
CA THR A 286 -16.39 -7.61 30.06
C THR A 286 -16.25 -6.27 29.35
N VAL A 287 -15.93 -6.32 28.06
CA VAL A 287 -15.87 -5.15 27.18
C VAL A 287 -16.90 -5.30 26.08
N LEU A 288 -17.71 -4.26 25.85
CA LEU A 288 -18.61 -4.19 24.70
C LEU A 288 -18.01 -3.24 23.65
N LEU A 289 -18.09 -3.63 22.39
CA LEU A 289 -17.65 -2.84 21.25
C LEU A 289 -18.86 -2.52 20.37
N TYR A 290 -19.21 -1.25 20.26
CA TYR A 290 -20.24 -0.77 19.34
C TYR A 290 -19.57 -0.27 18.06
N ILE A 291 -19.81 -0.98 16.95
CA ILE A 291 -19.37 -0.64 15.60
C ILE A 291 -20.61 -0.26 14.78
N PRO A 292 -20.86 1.05 14.57
CA PRO A 292 -21.99 1.50 13.76
C PRO A 292 -22.03 0.89 12.36
N GLY A 293 -23.23 0.76 11.78
CA GLY A 293 -23.40 0.32 10.38
C GLY A 293 -23.22 -1.18 10.11
N ASN A 294 -22.98 -2.01 11.12
CA ASN A 294 -23.17 -3.46 11.05
C ASN A 294 -24.63 -3.86 11.34
N SER A 295 -25.09 -5.01 10.81
CA SER A 295 -26.40 -5.58 11.16
C SER A 295 -26.54 -5.95 12.65
N SER A 296 -25.43 -6.31 13.31
CA SER A 296 -25.38 -6.62 14.74
C SER A 296 -24.25 -5.81 15.39
N PRO A 297 -24.46 -4.49 15.60
CA PRO A 297 -23.36 -3.55 15.81
C PRO A 297 -22.72 -3.61 17.21
N ILE A 298 -23.34 -4.27 18.20
CA ILE A 298 -22.74 -4.48 19.52
C ILE A 298 -22.15 -5.89 19.60
N HIS A 299 -20.84 -5.95 19.80
CA HIS A 299 -20.08 -7.18 20.02
C HIS A 299 -19.65 -7.26 21.50
N THR A 300 -19.71 -8.45 22.09
CA THR A 300 -19.29 -8.70 23.49
C THR A 300 -17.97 -9.46 23.53
N PHE A 301 -17.03 -9.00 24.35
CA PHE A 301 -15.77 -9.69 24.64
C PHE A 301 -15.62 -9.95 26.14
N ALA A 302 -15.12 -11.13 26.50
CA ALA A 302 -14.95 -11.54 27.90
C ALA A 302 -13.94 -10.67 28.67
N ASN A 303 -12.98 -10.06 27.96
CA ASN A 303 -12.03 -9.09 28.49
C ASN A 303 -11.43 -8.24 27.36
N ALA A 304 -10.60 -7.27 27.74
CA ALA A 304 -9.89 -6.38 26.83
C ALA A 304 -9.06 -7.13 25.76
N ASP A 305 -8.29 -8.14 26.14
CA ASP A 305 -7.40 -8.84 25.21
C ASP A 305 -8.16 -9.68 24.17
N ALA A 306 -9.30 -10.27 24.56
CA ALA A 306 -10.18 -10.97 23.62
C ALA A 306 -10.73 -10.05 22.51
N LEU A 307 -10.94 -8.77 22.80
CA LEU A 307 -11.32 -7.75 21.80
C LEU A 307 -10.15 -7.44 20.86
N LYS A 308 -8.94 -7.26 21.41
CA LYS A 308 -7.73 -6.95 20.62
C LYS A 308 -7.34 -8.11 19.70
N ASP A 309 -7.40 -9.35 20.19
CA ASP A 309 -7.19 -10.56 19.39
C ASP A 309 -8.24 -10.68 18.27
N TRP A 310 -9.50 -10.33 18.55
CA TRP A 310 -10.56 -10.29 17.55
C TRP A 310 -10.33 -9.21 16.47
N VAL A 311 -9.80 -8.03 16.82
CA VAL A 311 -9.41 -7.01 15.83
C VAL A 311 -8.37 -7.57 14.85
N ALA A 312 -7.36 -8.30 15.34
CA ALA A 312 -6.38 -8.97 14.48
C ALA A 312 -7.01 -10.09 13.63
N LEU A 313 -7.95 -10.87 14.19
CA LEU A 313 -8.69 -11.88 13.44
C LEU A 313 -9.51 -11.26 12.28
N MET A 314 -10.12 -10.09 12.46
CA MET A 314 -10.82 -9.38 11.38
C MET A 314 -9.85 -8.83 10.32
N CYS A 315 -8.62 -8.48 10.70
CA CYS A 315 -7.62 -7.93 9.77
C CYS A 315 -7.06 -8.96 8.77
N LYS A 316 -7.20 -10.27 9.03
CA LYS A 316 -6.77 -11.36 8.15
C LYS A 316 -7.53 -11.36 6.82
N ASP A 317 -8.83 -11.11 6.87
CA ASP A 317 -9.70 -10.95 5.71
C ASP A 317 -9.51 -9.54 5.12
N PRO A 318 -9.06 -9.40 3.85
CA PRO A 318 -8.79 -8.08 3.26
C PRO A 318 -10.01 -7.16 3.15
N GLY A 319 -11.22 -7.71 3.02
CA GLY A 319 -12.47 -6.96 2.90
C GLY A 319 -12.99 -6.51 4.27
N LYS A 320 -12.95 -7.38 5.28
CA LYS A 320 -13.24 -7.01 6.68
C LYS A 320 -12.22 -5.98 7.19
N ARG A 321 -10.95 -6.13 6.84
CA ARG A 321 -9.91 -5.14 7.12
C ARG A 321 -10.26 -3.77 6.53
N ARG A 322 -10.64 -3.70 5.25
CA ARG A 322 -11.08 -2.45 4.60
C ARG A 322 -12.36 -1.87 5.23
N SER A 323 -13.28 -2.72 5.68
CA SER A 323 -14.47 -2.27 6.43
C SER A 323 -14.06 -1.61 7.75
N LEU A 324 -13.12 -2.23 8.50
CA LEU A 324 -12.61 -1.68 9.76
C LEU A 324 -11.80 -0.38 9.55
N GLU A 325 -11.01 -0.31 8.47
CA GLU A 325 -10.25 0.88 8.01
C GLU A 325 -11.20 2.07 7.77
N GLY A 326 -12.40 1.84 7.21
CA GLY A 326 -13.40 2.88 6.95
C GLY A 326 -13.88 3.68 8.18
N HIS A 327 -13.70 3.15 9.39
CA HIS A 327 -14.03 3.81 10.66
C HIS A 327 -12.97 4.82 11.15
N PHE A 328 -11.82 4.91 10.48
CA PHE A 328 -10.76 5.89 10.78
C PHE A 328 -10.81 7.07 9.80
N SER A 329 -10.08 8.16 10.07
CA SER A 329 -10.05 9.31 9.15
C SER A 329 -9.20 9.00 7.91
N ALA A 330 -9.60 9.49 6.73
CA ALA A 330 -8.80 9.39 5.52
C ALA A 330 -7.38 9.99 5.62
N THR A 331 -7.14 10.88 6.60
CA THR A 331 -5.80 11.41 6.93
C THR A 331 -4.90 10.42 7.67
N ASP A 332 -5.50 9.41 8.27
CA ASP A 332 -4.85 8.48 9.19
C ASP A 332 -4.58 7.14 8.49
N ASP A 333 -5.33 6.81 7.42
CA ASP A 333 -5.08 5.68 6.52
C ASP A 333 -3.66 5.72 5.91
N VAL A 334 -3.17 6.92 5.56
CA VAL A 334 -1.92 7.15 4.81
C VAL A 334 -0.69 7.12 5.72
N ASP A 335 0.38 6.46 5.25
CA ASP A 335 1.68 6.39 5.91
C ASP A 335 2.36 7.77 6.03
N GLY A 336 2.22 8.40 7.20
CA GLY A 336 2.76 9.72 7.48
C GLY A 336 4.29 9.80 7.50
N PHE A 337 4.83 11.02 7.60
CA PHE A 337 6.28 11.23 7.71
C PHE A 337 6.90 10.59 8.97
N PHE A 338 6.14 10.56 10.08
CA PHE A 338 6.64 10.17 11.41
C PHE A 338 6.11 8.84 11.93
N TYR A 339 4.99 8.34 11.40
CA TYR A 339 4.22 7.21 11.89
C TYR A 339 3.72 6.38 10.70
N SER A 340 3.40 5.10 10.90
CA SER A 340 2.68 4.34 9.87
C SER A 340 1.20 4.71 9.90
N GLY A 341 0.50 4.56 8.77
CA GLY A 341 -0.95 4.78 8.70
C GLY A 341 -1.74 3.61 9.29
N VAL A 342 -3.02 3.83 9.57
CA VAL A 342 -3.98 2.80 10.00
C VAL A 342 -4.02 1.64 9.02
N ALA A 343 -4.04 1.91 7.70
CA ALA A 343 -4.00 0.86 6.68
C ALA A 343 -2.74 -0.02 6.76
N THR A 344 -1.62 0.52 7.25
CA THR A 344 -0.38 -0.23 7.50
C THR A 344 -0.45 -1.00 8.82
N ALA A 345 -0.97 -0.39 9.89
CA ALA A 345 -1.15 -1.05 11.18
C ALA A 345 -2.12 -2.25 11.09
N LEU A 346 -3.26 -2.08 10.40
CA LEU A 346 -4.24 -3.15 10.18
C LEU A 346 -3.69 -4.24 9.24
N ARG A 347 -2.89 -3.90 8.23
CA ARG A 347 -2.14 -4.91 7.44
C ARG A 347 -1.15 -5.68 8.31
N GLY A 348 -0.56 -5.02 9.31
CA GLY A 348 0.28 -5.64 10.32
C GLY A 348 -0.48 -6.55 11.29
N PHE A 349 -1.68 -6.17 11.73
CA PHE A 349 -2.51 -7.02 12.61
C PHE A 349 -3.06 -8.28 11.92
N ALA A 350 -3.03 -8.34 10.59
CA ALA A 350 -3.37 -9.54 9.84
C ALA A 350 -2.47 -10.77 10.16
N VAL A 351 -1.48 -10.65 11.07
CA VAL A 351 -0.43 -11.64 11.31
C VAL A 351 0.09 -11.65 12.79
N TYR A 352 0.06 -12.73 13.63
CA TYR A 352 0.70 -12.86 15.01
C TYR A 352 1.33 -14.25 15.51
N PRO A 353 2.68 -14.61 15.54
CA PRO A 353 3.96 -13.85 15.80
C PRO A 353 5.35 -13.99 14.95
N LYS A 354 5.56 -13.20 13.85
CA LYS A 354 6.73 -12.71 13.02
C LYS A 354 6.49 -11.26 12.49
N LEU A 355 6.46 -10.92 11.18
CA LEU A 355 6.56 -9.53 10.64
C LEU A 355 5.65 -9.21 9.41
N LEU A 356 5.30 -7.93 9.21
CA LEU A 356 4.67 -7.42 7.97
C LEU A 356 5.71 -7.19 6.86
N ASP A 357 6.73 -6.40 7.16
CA ASP A 357 7.91 -6.17 6.32
C ASP A 357 9.11 -5.74 7.20
N ALA A 358 10.31 -5.64 6.62
CA ALA A 358 11.54 -5.35 7.36
C ALA A 358 11.70 -3.88 7.81
N ALA A 359 10.91 -2.95 7.25
CA ALA A 359 10.90 -1.53 7.62
C ALA A 359 9.77 -1.19 8.61
N THR A 360 8.65 -1.92 8.57
CA THR A 360 7.53 -1.74 9.51
C THR A 360 7.49 -2.74 10.66
N GLY A 361 8.31 -3.80 10.63
CA GLY A 361 8.49 -4.69 11.76
C GLY A 361 7.23 -5.50 12.13
N ALA A 362 6.91 -5.49 13.42
CA ALA A 362 5.99 -6.43 14.04
C ALA A 362 4.83 -5.73 14.76
N TRP A 363 3.61 -6.25 14.63
CA TRP A 363 2.40 -5.48 14.93
C TRP A 363 1.54 -6.15 16.00
N ASN A 364 1.93 -6.00 17.28
CA ASN A 364 1.21 -6.61 18.40
C ASN A 364 -0.17 -5.97 18.63
N PRO A 365 -1.29 -6.63 18.31
CA PRO A 365 -2.62 -6.07 18.56
C PRO A 365 -2.87 -5.92 20.06
N ARG A 366 -2.32 -6.78 20.93
CA ARG A 366 -2.54 -6.68 22.38
C ARG A 366 -1.93 -5.43 23.02
N ARG A 367 -0.99 -4.77 22.32
CA ARG A 367 -0.32 -3.52 22.74
C ARG A 367 -0.70 -2.31 21.89
N LEU A 368 -0.93 -2.50 20.60
CA LEU A 368 -1.21 -1.43 19.63
C LEU A 368 -2.70 -1.21 19.38
N VAL A 369 -3.57 -2.18 19.74
CA VAL A 369 -5.00 -1.92 19.95
C VAL A 369 -5.19 -1.52 21.41
N GLN A 370 -5.64 -0.29 21.61
CA GLN A 370 -5.85 0.32 22.92
C GLN A 370 -7.27 0.88 23.01
N PHE A 371 -7.66 1.36 24.20
CA PHE A 371 -8.91 2.06 24.41
C PHE A 371 -8.58 3.44 24.97
N GLY A 372 -9.20 4.48 24.42
CA GLY A 372 -9.00 5.84 24.91
C GLY A 372 -9.41 6.01 26.38
N GLU A 373 -9.04 7.15 26.97
CA GLU A 373 -9.55 7.53 28.29
C GLU A 373 -11.08 7.68 28.27
N PRO A 374 -11.77 7.47 29.42
CA PRO A 374 -13.21 7.68 29.52
C PRO A 374 -13.64 9.08 29.08
N LEU A 375 -14.45 9.17 28.02
CA LEU A 375 -14.92 10.44 27.44
C LEU A 375 -16.05 11.11 28.26
N GLN A 376 -16.33 10.62 29.46
CA GLN A 376 -17.35 11.19 30.34
C GLN A 376 -16.97 12.63 30.76
N PRO A 377 -17.94 13.56 30.87
CA PRO A 377 -19.39 13.34 30.79
C PRO A 377 -20.01 13.47 29.38
N TRP A 378 -19.21 13.68 28.32
CA TRP A 378 -19.74 14.06 26.99
C TRP A 378 -19.31 13.15 25.81
N PRO A 379 -19.36 11.80 25.92
CA PRO A 379 -18.90 10.89 24.86
C PRO A 379 -19.61 11.13 23.52
N PHE A 380 -20.93 11.30 23.52
CA PHE A 380 -21.70 11.44 22.29
C PHE A 380 -21.51 12.79 21.59
N SER A 381 -21.16 13.86 22.32
CA SER A 381 -20.74 15.13 21.73
C SER A 381 -19.37 14.99 21.07
N HIS A 382 -18.44 14.29 21.73
CA HIS A 382 -17.12 13.97 21.16
C HIS A 382 -17.26 13.14 19.87
N PHE A 383 -18.01 12.05 19.87
CA PHE A 383 -18.24 11.23 18.67
C PHE A 383 -18.97 12.00 17.54
N LYS A 384 -19.91 12.90 17.86
CA LYS A 384 -20.49 13.82 16.86
C LYS A 384 -19.40 14.67 16.18
N ASP A 385 -18.54 15.29 16.98
CA ASP A 385 -17.53 16.23 16.48
C ASP A 385 -16.35 15.51 15.78
N ARG A 386 -16.09 14.23 16.11
CA ARG A 386 -15.28 13.29 15.31
C ARG A 386 -15.92 13.04 13.95
N VAL A 387 -17.16 12.54 13.94
CA VAL A 387 -17.89 12.14 12.72
C VAL A 387 -18.06 13.29 11.74
N LYS A 388 -18.39 14.49 12.23
CA LYS A 388 -18.46 15.70 11.40
C LYS A 388 -17.13 15.96 10.69
N ALA A 389 -16.03 16.05 11.43
CA ALA A 389 -14.72 16.33 10.86
C ALA A 389 -14.25 15.24 9.89
N LYS A 390 -14.54 13.95 10.16
CA LYS A 390 -14.31 12.87 9.18
C LYS A 390 -15.09 13.11 7.90
N SER A 391 -16.39 13.45 7.97
CA SER A 391 -17.21 13.63 6.76
C SER A 391 -16.67 14.73 5.83
N GLU A 392 -16.19 15.84 6.40
CA GLU A 392 -15.56 16.94 5.65
C GLU A 392 -14.15 16.54 5.13
N THR A 393 -13.40 15.75 5.91
CA THR A 393 -12.04 15.32 5.57
C THR A 393 -12.01 14.23 4.50
N ASP A 394 -12.85 13.19 4.62
CA ASP A 394 -12.97 12.12 3.61
C ASP A 394 -13.41 12.70 2.26
N VAL A 395 -14.25 13.74 2.22
CA VAL A 395 -14.60 14.46 0.97
C VAL A 395 -13.37 15.08 0.31
N LEU A 396 -12.53 15.78 1.07
CA LEU A 396 -11.33 16.47 0.57
C LEU A 396 -10.20 15.50 0.16
N GLN A 397 -10.23 14.25 0.62
CA GLN A 397 -9.23 13.22 0.30
C GLN A 397 -9.71 12.20 -0.75
N LYS A 398 -11.01 11.87 -0.77
CA LYS A 398 -11.56 10.73 -1.53
C LYS A 398 -12.48 11.13 -2.70
N ILE A 399 -13.03 12.34 -2.75
CA ILE A 399 -13.72 12.87 -3.95
C ILE A 399 -12.71 13.67 -4.77
N ARG A 400 -12.47 13.28 -6.02
CA ARG A 400 -11.48 13.91 -6.91
C ARG A 400 -11.92 15.29 -7.40
N ASN A 401 -10.93 16.14 -7.74
CA ASN A 401 -11.10 17.39 -8.47
C ASN A 401 -10.11 17.49 -9.66
N HIS A 402 -10.04 18.64 -10.35
CA HIS A 402 -9.19 18.83 -11.53
C HIS A 402 -7.68 18.66 -11.27
N ASP A 403 -7.20 18.96 -10.06
CA ASP A 403 -5.77 18.84 -9.70
C ASP A 403 -5.36 17.38 -9.50
N ASP A 404 -6.33 16.49 -9.28
CA ASP A 404 -6.10 15.07 -8.99
C ASP A 404 -5.86 14.21 -10.25
N TYR A 405 -5.95 14.80 -11.46
CA TYR A 405 -5.83 14.09 -12.75
C TYR A 405 -4.58 13.20 -12.87
N TRP A 406 -3.46 13.60 -12.29
CA TRP A 406 -2.18 12.89 -12.38
C TRP A 406 -1.99 11.76 -11.34
N LYS A 407 -3.03 11.41 -10.56
CA LYS A 407 -2.98 10.32 -9.56
C LYS A 407 -3.34 8.97 -10.19
N GLU A 408 -2.67 7.90 -9.75
CA GLU A 408 -2.80 6.55 -10.33
C GLU A 408 -4.26 6.03 -10.32
N GLU A 409 -4.68 5.41 -11.43
CA GLU A 409 -6.05 4.93 -11.62
C GLU A 409 -6.23 3.50 -11.05
N VAL A 410 -6.50 3.42 -9.75
CA VAL A 410 -6.71 2.15 -9.03
C VAL A 410 -8.04 2.11 -8.24
N SER A 411 -8.70 3.26 -8.00
CA SER A 411 -9.99 3.34 -7.28
C SER A 411 -11.19 3.53 -8.21
N SER A 412 -12.36 3.04 -7.79
CA SER A 412 -13.58 3.00 -8.61
C SER A 412 -14.52 4.19 -8.45
N GLY A 413 -14.25 5.14 -7.54
CA GLY A 413 -15.17 6.22 -7.18
C GLY A 413 -16.30 5.77 -6.24
N LEU A 414 -16.98 4.65 -6.54
CA LEU A 414 -18.11 4.16 -5.74
C LEU A 414 -17.70 3.71 -4.33
N SER A 415 -16.55 3.04 -4.19
CA SER A 415 -16.06 2.61 -2.86
C SER A 415 -15.77 3.81 -1.93
N GLU A 416 -15.27 4.90 -2.50
CA GLU A 416 -14.99 6.15 -1.80
C GLU A 416 -16.30 6.86 -1.37
N CYS A 417 -17.32 6.82 -2.23
CA CYS A 417 -18.66 7.35 -1.93
C CYS A 417 -19.31 6.70 -0.70
N VAL A 418 -19.11 5.40 -0.49
CA VAL A 418 -19.71 4.66 0.64
C VAL A 418 -19.05 5.05 1.96
N SER A 419 -17.73 5.22 2.02
CA SER A 419 -17.06 5.70 3.25
C SER A 419 -17.51 7.11 3.65
N VAL A 420 -17.67 8.01 2.69
CA VAL A 420 -18.14 9.38 2.91
C VAL A 420 -19.58 9.41 3.45
N LEU A 421 -20.48 8.62 2.85
CA LEU A 421 -21.88 8.55 3.27
C LEU A 421 -22.05 7.83 4.61
N GLY A 422 -21.34 6.72 4.80
CA GLY A 422 -21.49 5.83 5.95
C GLY A 422 -21.35 6.54 7.28
N GLY A 423 -20.30 7.35 7.44
CA GLY A 423 -20.05 8.11 8.68
C GLY A 423 -21.21 9.03 9.09
N VAL A 424 -21.90 9.64 8.14
CA VAL A 424 -23.01 10.57 8.39
C VAL A 424 -24.35 9.84 8.65
N ALA A 425 -24.48 8.59 8.19
CA ALA A 425 -25.72 7.81 8.30
C ALA A 425 -25.92 7.13 9.67
N ILE A 426 -24.87 7.06 10.49
CA ILE A 426 -24.78 6.29 11.74
C ILE A 426 -25.91 6.51 12.75
N VAL A 427 -26.54 7.69 12.75
CA VAL A 427 -27.50 8.10 13.78
C VAL A 427 -28.95 7.71 13.53
N PHE A 428 -29.24 6.98 12.44
CA PHE A 428 -30.60 6.70 12.00
C PHE A 428 -30.97 5.21 12.17
N PRO A 429 -31.71 4.81 13.23
CA PRO A 429 -32.02 3.40 13.48
C PRO A 429 -32.81 2.72 12.36
N GLU A 430 -33.62 3.49 11.62
CA GLU A 430 -34.44 3.02 10.49
C GLU A 430 -33.61 2.86 9.19
N LEU A 431 -32.45 3.52 9.09
CA LEU A 431 -31.51 3.36 7.98
C LEU A 431 -30.48 2.25 8.22
N MET A 432 -30.37 1.70 9.44
CA MET A 432 -29.40 0.63 9.77
C MET A 432 -29.39 -0.55 8.78
N PRO A 433 -30.54 -1.06 8.26
CA PRO A 433 -30.52 -2.12 7.23
C PRO A 433 -29.88 -1.68 5.91
N VAL A 434 -30.04 -0.41 5.53
CA VAL A 434 -29.48 0.17 4.30
C VAL A 434 -27.99 0.45 4.47
N ILE A 435 -27.58 0.92 5.64
CA ILE A 435 -26.15 1.12 5.98
C ILE A 435 -25.44 -0.24 6.00
N ALA A 436 -26.03 -1.27 6.61
CA ALA A 436 -25.48 -2.63 6.58
C ALA A 436 -25.36 -3.20 5.16
N GLY A 437 -26.34 -2.94 4.29
CA GLY A 437 -26.27 -3.28 2.86
C GLY A 437 -25.13 -2.57 2.11
N LEU A 438 -24.88 -1.30 2.42
CA LEU A 438 -23.75 -0.53 1.87
C LEU A 438 -22.39 -1.04 2.41
N SER A 439 -22.32 -1.40 3.69
CA SER A 439 -21.13 -2.02 4.31
C SER A 439 -20.74 -3.34 3.62
N LEU A 440 -21.72 -4.17 3.24
CA LEU A 440 -21.48 -5.42 2.49
C LEU A 440 -20.89 -5.17 1.09
N ALA A 441 -21.29 -4.08 0.42
CA ALA A 441 -20.78 -3.74 -0.90
C ALA A 441 -19.27 -3.40 -0.91
N LEU A 442 -18.73 -2.84 0.17
CA LEU A 442 -17.28 -2.55 0.32
C LEU A 442 -16.39 -3.81 0.29
N VAL A 443 -16.98 -4.97 0.57
CA VAL A 443 -16.31 -6.28 0.64
C VAL A 443 -16.37 -7.04 -0.70
N GLY A 444 -17.20 -6.60 -1.65
CA GLY A 444 -17.43 -7.29 -2.92
C GLY A 444 -18.36 -8.51 -2.82
N LEU A 445 -19.04 -8.70 -1.68
CA LEU A 445 -20.07 -9.73 -1.52
C LEU A 445 -21.37 -9.22 -2.18
N GLY A 446 -21.67 -9.75 -3.36
CA GLY A 446 -22.65 -9.16 -4.28
C GLY A 446 -24.12 -9.25 -3.81
N VAL A 447 -24.79 -8.10 -3.77
CA VAL A 447 -26.25 -7.98 -3.85
C VAL A 447 -26.58 -6.85 -4.83
N ASP A 448 -26.89 -7.24 -6.07
CA ASP A 448 -27.14 -6.30 -7.19
C ASP A 448 -28.30 -5.31 -6.90
N ALA A 449 -29.27 -5.74 -6.08
CA ALA A 449 -30.41 -4.91 -5.66
C ALA A 449 -30.05 -3.83 -4.62
N ALA A 450 -28.98 -4.00 -3.84
CA ALA A 450 -28.63 -3.08 -2.75
C ALA A 450 -28.01 -1.78 -3.27
N VAL A 451 -27.23 -1.87 -4.35
CA VAL A 451 -26.57 -0.73 -5.00
C VAL A 451 -27.52 -0.07 -6.02
N ASN A 452 -28.21 -0.86 -6.84
CA ASN A 452 -28.99 -0.36 -7.99
C ASN A 452 -30.43 0.07 -7.65
N GLY A 453 -30.93 -0.16 -6.42
CA GLY A 453 -32.24 0.35 -6.00
C GLY A 453 -32.29 1.89 -6.08
N ARG A 454 -33.32 2.46 -6.71
CA ARG A 454 -33.44 3.91 -6.93
C ARG A 454 -34.07 4.66 -5.74
N THR A 455 -34.82 3.95 -4.90
CA THR A 455 -35.49 4.48 -3.69
C THR A 455 -35.02 3.81 -2.39
N LEU A 456 -35.35 4.41 -1.24
CA LEU A 456 -35.07 3.83 0.08
C LEU A 456 -35.82 2.50 0.29
N GLU A 457 -37.08 2.43 -0.14
CA GLU A 457 -37.96 1.28 0.02
C GLU A 457 -37.53 0.10 -0.85
N GLU A 458 -37.08 0.33 -2.09
CA GLU A 458 -36.49 -0.71 -2.96
C GLU A 458 -35.23 -1.32 -2.34
N ARG A 459 -34.34 -0.49 -1.77
CA ARG A 459 -33.12 -0.97 -1.10
C ARG A 459 -33.47 -1.77 0.16
N GLN A 460 -34.45 -1.34 0.95
CA GLN A 460 -34.93 -2.11 2.11
C GLN A 460 -35.58 -3.44 1.70
N ALA A 461 -36.40 -3.45 0.65
CA ALA A 461 -37.09 -4.65 0.16
C ALA A 461 -36.12 -5.68 -0.43
N GLY A 462 -35.09 -5.25 -1.16
CA GLY A 462 -34.06 -6.11 -1.74
C GLY A 462 -33.08 -6.74 -0.73
N LEU A 463 -33.07 -6.28 0.53
CA LEU A 463 -32.07 -6.64 1.54
C LEU A 463 -32.55 -7.61 2.65
N GLY A 464 -33.82 -8.04 2.63
CA GLY A 464 -34.28 -9.26 3.33
C GLY A 464 -33.87 -9.47 4.80
N ARG A 465 -33.71 -8.39 5.60
CA ARG A 465 -33.20 -8.37 7.00
C ARG A 465 -32.04 -9.35 7.25
N ILE A 466 -30.93 -9.14 6.54
CA ILE A 466 -29.66 -9.87 6.77
C ILE A 466 -29.17 -9.66 8.22
N ALA A 467 -29.30 -10.71 9.05
CA ALA A 467 -28.92 -10.71 10.46
C ALA A 467 -27.40 -10.80 10.72
N PHE A 468 -26.57 -10.82 9.67
CA PHE A 468 -25.11 -10.98 9.78
C PHE A 468 -24.37 -9.90 8.98
N GLY A 469 -23.75 -8.95 9.69
CA GLY A 469 -22.91 -7.91 9.10
C GLY A 469 -21.48 -8.38 8.80
N VAL A 470 -20.72 -7.56 8.06
CA VAL A 470 -19.34 -7.83 7.62
C VAL A 470 -18.42 -8.20 8.79
N LEU A 471 -18.53 -7.46 9.89
CA LEU A 471 -17.70 -7.61 11.09
C LEU A 471 -18.39 -8.44 12.19
N ASN A 472 -19.43 -9.22 11.88
CA ASN A 472 -20.06 -10.07 12.90
C ASN A 472 -19.08 -11.16 13.37
N ALA A 473 -18.74 -11.13 14.66
CA ALA A 473 -18.17 -12.27 15.36
C ALA A 473 -19.19 -13.41 15.43
N LEU A 474 -18.79 -14.64 15.07
CA LEU A 474 -19.50 -15.82 15.54
C LEU A 474 -19.30 -15.92 17.06
N PRO A 475 -20.35 -16.15 17.87
CA PRO A 475 -20.17 -16.45 19.27
C PRO A 475 -19.37 -17.76 19.40
N ILE A 476 -18.35 -17.75 20.25
CA ILE A 476 -17.65 -18.99 20.64
C ILE A 476 -18.61 -19.76 21.56
N LEU A 477 -19.45 -20.58 20.93
CA LEU A 477 -20.42 -21.46 21.60
C LEU A 477 -19.67 -22.61 22.30
N ALA A 478 -19.29 -22.36 23.55
CA ALA A 478 -19.22 -23.42 24.52
C ALA A 478 -20.66 -23.86 24.85
N GLU A 479 -20.91 -25.16 24.69
CA GLU A 479 -22.14 -25.90 25.06
C GLU A 479 -23.39 -25.69 24.16
N GLU A 480 -23.64 -26.73 23.34
CA GLU A 480 -24.93 -27.17 22.75
C GLU A 480 -25.76 -26.20 21.87
N GLY A 481 -25.37 -26.06 20.59
CA GLY A 481 -26.22 -25.55 19.51
C GLY A 481 -25.75 -25.99 18.11
N THR A 482 -26.66 -26.38 17.22
CA THR A 482 -26.32 -26.88 15.87
C THR A 482 -26.01 -25.74 14.90
N ALA A 483 -24.83 -25.78 14.27
CA ALA A 483 -24.44 -24.86 13.21
C ALA A 483 -25.23 -25.09 11.90
N VAL A 484 -25.36 -24.02 11.10
CA VAL A 484 -25.81 -24.05 9.71
C VAL A 484 -24.68 -23.49 8.85
N GLU A 485 -24.20 -24.27 7.89
CA GLU A 485 -23.07 -23.88 7.04
C GLU A 485 -23.50 -22.95 5.90
N ALA A 486 -22.73 -21.88 5.69
CA ALA A 486 -22.66 -21.12 4.46
C ALA A 486 -21.17 -20.91 4.13
N GLY A 487 -20.76 -21.29 2.92
CA GLY A 487 -19.35 -21.50 2.59
C GLY A 487 -18.52 -20.21 2.46
N ALA A 488 -17.27 -20.27 2.91
CA ALA A 488 -16.24 -19.27 2.63
C ALA A 488 -14.91 -19.97 2.32
N GLU A 489 -14.43 -19.84 1.09
CA GLU A 489 -13.02 -20.12 0.76
C GLU A 489 -12.21 -18.83 0.95
N THR A 490 -11.23 -18.86 1.86
CA THR A 490 -9.93 -18.19 1.75
C THR A 490 -9.10 -18.62 2.96
N GLY A 491 -7.77 -18.51 2.86
CA GLY A 491 -6.87 -18.98 3.91
C GLY A 491 -5.69 -18.04 4.14
N LEU A 492 -4.65 -18.64 4.74
CA LEU A 492 -3.42 -18.03 5.24
C LEU A 492 -3.51 -17.44 6.65
N ILE A 493 -2.31 -17.31 7.24
CA ILE A 493 -2.03 -17.49 8.65
C ILE A 493 -1.35 -16.26 9.23
N ASP A 494 -1.29 -16.26 10.56
CA ASP A 494 -0.50 -15.40 11.43
C ASP A 494 0.96 -15.13 10.93
N GLU A 495 1.69 -14.08 11.32
CA GLU A 495 2.52 -13.93 12.55
C GLU A 495 3.20 -12.43 12.60
N ALA A 496 3.45 -11.34 13.45
CA ALA A 496 3.67 -10.57 14.82
C ALA A 496 4.89 -10.61 15.86
N ARG A 497 5.12 -9.53 16.64
CA ARG A 497 5.86 -9.35 17.95
C ARG A 497 5.43 -7.98 18.55
N GLY A 498 5.71 -7.54 19.79
CA GLY A 498 6.71 -7.95 20.80
C GLY A 498 6.56 -7.30 22.21
N ASP A 499 7.65 -6.75 22.79
CA ASP A 499 8.00 -6.83 24.23
C ASP A 499 8.46 -5.50 24.97
N TYR A 500 9.12 -5.63 26.15
CA TYR A 500 9.90 -4.63 26.96
C TYR A 500 9.12 -3.58 27.80
N GLU A 501 9.68 -2.89 28.83
CA GLU A 501 11.07 -2.78 29.38
C GLU A 501 11.17 -3.23 30.89
N VAL A 502 11.64 -2.59 32.00
CA VAL A 502 12.45 -1.39 32.39
C VAL A 502 13.06 -1.67 33.80
N PHE A 503 14.25 -1.16 34.21
CA PHE A 503 14.62 -0.77 35.61
C PHE A 503 16.00 -0.07 35.73
N ASP A 504 16.26 0.65 36.85
CA ASP A 504 17.44 1.49 37.21
C ASP A 504 17.66 1.44 38.78
N PRO A 505 18.43 2.25 39.58
CA PRO A 505 19.30 3.43 39.31
C PRO A 505 20.62 3.62 40.13
N SER A 506 21.29 4.79 39.93
CA SER A 506 22.26 5.48 40.83
C SER A 506 23.72 4.96 40.88
N THR A 507 24.80 5.69 41.26
CA THR A 507 25.17 7.13 41.49
C THR A 507 26.74 7.24 41.37
N THR A 508 27.55 8.28 41.68
CA THR A 508 27.48 9.53 42.50
C THR A 508 28.49 10.60 41.98
N ASP A 509 28.80 11.66 42.76
CA ASP A 509 29.57 12.90 42.40
C ASP A 509 30.77 13.14 43.39
N PRO A 510 31.68 14.17 43.34
CA PRO A 510 31.38 15.62 43.27
C PRO A 510 32.37 16.62 42.55
N ALA A 511 31.78 17.59 41.82
CA ALA A 511 31.95 19.07 41.86
C ALA A 511 33.30 19.85 41.92
N ILE A 512 33.41 20.92 41.08
CA ILE A 512 33.97 22.27 41.38
C ILE A 512 33.17 23.37 40.61
N GLU A 513 32.92 24.53 41.24
CA GLU A 513 32.22 25.74 40.73
C GLU A 513 33.19 26.92 40.40
N VAL A 514 32.87 28.02 39.69
CA VAL A 514 31.75 28.45 38.80
C VAL A 514 32.21 29.63 37.92
N GLY A 515 31.58 29.83 36.76
CA GLY A 515 31.57 31.09 36.02
C GLY A 515 30.34 31.16 35.09
N PRO A 516 29.59 32.27 34.99
CA PRO A 516 28.28 32.28 34.35
C PRO A 516 28.34 32.17 32.82
N LEU A 517 27.45 31.34 32.27
CA LEU A 517 27.23 31.11 30.84
C LEU A 517 25.74 31.30 30.50
N PRO A 518 25.36 31.50 29.22
CA PRO A 518 23.96 31.59 28.81
C PRO A 518 23.17 30.35 29.21
N VAL A 519 21.87 30.52 29.47
CA VAL A 519 20.97 29.44 29.93
C VAL A 519 20.77 28.43 28.81
N PHE A 520 21.55 27.35 28.86
CA PHE A 520 21.39 26.18 28.01
C PHE A 520 20.10 25.46 28.41
N ARG A 521 19.01 25.69 27.68
CA ARG A 521 17.81 24.84 27.78
C ARG A 521 18.19 23.45 27.28
N GLU A 522 17.82 22.40 28.02
CA GLU A 522 17.93 21.06 27.48
C GLU A 522 16.86 20.80 26.41
N GLU A 523 17.20 19.99 25.41
CA GLU A 523 16.26 19.55 24.38
C GLU A 523 15.15 18.66 25.01
N PRO A 524 13.86 18.98 24.83
CA PRO A 524 12.75 18.21 25.40
C PRO A 524 12.84 16.69 25.08
N PRO A 525 12.52 15.78 26.02
CA PRO A 525 12.86 14.36 25.90
C PRO A 525 12.38 13.65 24.62
N ALA A 526 11.18 13.97 24.14
CA ALA A 526 10.63 13.33 22.93
C ALA A 526 11.19 13.93 21.64
N LEU A 527 11.50 15.24 21.61
CA LEU A 527 12.31 15.85 20.56
C LEU A 527 13.73 15.25 20.54
N ARG A 528 14.33 15.06 21.73
CA ARG A 528 15.68 14.49 21.91
C ARG A 528 15.80 13.08 21.35
N SER A 529 14.75 12.25 21.52
CA SER A 529 14.72 10.86 21.05
C SER A 529 14.60 10.69 19.53
N LEU A 530 14.29 11.77 18.77
CA LEU A 530 14.18 11.68 17.32
C LEU A 530 15.51 11.31 16.63
N ASN A 531 15.46 10.32 15.73
CA ASN A 531 16.59 10.01 14.85
C ASN A 531 16.77 11.07 13.74
N ALA A 532 17.92 11.04 13.06
CA ALA A 532 18.30 12.04 12.06
C ALA A 532 17.29 12.22 10.90
N LYS A 533 16.66 11.13 10.42
CA LYS A 533 15.60 11.21 9.38
C LYS A 533 14.40 11.99 9.92
N MET A 534 13.95 11.66 11.13
CA MET A 534 12.79 12.30 11.76
C MET A 534 13.06 13.77 12.10
N ARG A 535 14.28 14.11 12.54
CA ARG A 535 14.70 15.51 12.74
C ARG A 535 14.69 16.31 11.44
N ARG A 536 15.13 15.74 10.32
CA ARG A 536 15.05 16.37 8.99
C ARG A 536 13.59 16.54 8.51
N LEU A 537 12.72 15.59 8.82
CA LEU A 537 11.29 15.70 8.51
C LEU A 537 10.54 16.70 9.41
N LEU A 538 11.05 16.97 10.62
CA LEU A 538 10.53 18.03 11.49
C LEU A 538 10.95 19.40 10.94
N ARG A 539 12.22 19.54 10.52
CA ARG A 539 12.76 20.74 9.87
C ARG A 539 11.97 21.18 8.63
N ALA A 540 11.38 20.25 7.89
CA ALA A 540 10.51 20.55 6.74
C ALA A 540 9.17 21.25 7.13
N LEU A 541 8.86 21.35 8.42
CA LEU A 541 7.66 21.98 8.98
C LEU A 541 7.98 23.23 9.85
N GLU A 542 9.27 23.61 9.94
CA GLU A 542 9.71 24.83 10.64
C GLU A 542 9.26 26.09 9.90
N VAL A 543 8.88 27.13 10.65
CA VAL A 543 8.41 28.40 10.09
C VAL A 543 9.61 29.28 9.78
N THR A 544 9.88 29.46 8.49
CA THR A 544 11.08 30.14 7.96
C THR A 544 11.05 31.67 7.99
N GLN A 545 10.12 32.27 8.74
CA GLN A 545 9.99 33.71 8.94
C GLN A 545 10.09 34.06 10.43
N ASP A 546 10.86 35.10 10.77
CA ASP A 546 10.89 35.66 12.12
C ASP A 546 9.48 36.10 12.54
N LEU A 547 8.91 35.45 13.56
CA LEU A 547 7.59 35.77 14.10
C LEU A 547 7.69 36.92 15.12
N PRO A 548 7.24 38.15 14.81
CA PRO A 548 7.41 39.30 15.69
C PRO A 548 6.50 39.19 16.92
N GLY A 549 7.01 38.57 17.98
CA GLY A 549 6.28 38.34 19.24
C GLY A 549 6.76 37.12 20.03
N LEU A 550 7.47 36.16 19.40
CA LEU A 550 8.14 35.07 20.12
C LEU A 550 9.41 35.60 20.81
N ALA A 551 9.24 36.13 22.02
CA ALA A 551 10.36 36.47 22.90
C ALA A 551 10.86 35.19 23.58
N SER A 552 11.92 34.58 23.02
CA SER A 552 12.52 33.35 23.58
C SER A 552 12.99 33.58 25.02
N GLY A 553 12.15 33.18 25.97
CA GLY A 553 12.29 33.55 27.38
C GLY A 553 10.99 33.42 28.19
N GLU A 554 9.83 33.66 27.58
CA GLU A 554 8.53 33.56 28.28
C GLU A 554 7.92 32.14 28.23
N VAL A 555 6.97 31.87 29.15
CA VAL A 555 6.36 30.55 29.35
C VAL A 555 5.59 30.11 28.11
N ALA A 556 5.66 28.83 27.74
CA ALA A 556 5.28 28.36 26.40
C ALA A 556 3.76 28.40 26.13
N GLY A 557 3.28 29.55 25.70
CA GLY A 557 1.92 29.73 25.19
C GLY A 557 1.72 29.22 23.75
N ILE A 558 0.55 29.55 23.20
CA ILE A 558 0.28 29.52 21.76
C ILE A 558 0.23 30.97 21.28
N TYR A 559 0.98 31.28 20.22
CA TYR A 559 1.12 32.62 19.67
C TYR A 559 0.22 32.79 18.43
N PRO A 560 -0.86 33.59 18.49
CA PRO A 560 -1.72 33.84 17.34
C PRO A 560 -1.13 34.94 16.45
N LEU A 561 -0.93 34.65 15.15
CA LEU A 561 -0.49 35.62 14.15
C LEU A 561 -1.27 35.45 12.85
N GLN A 562 -1.85 36.54 12.33
CA GLN A 562 -2.64 36.56 11.07
C GLN A 562 -3.74 35.47 10.97
N GLY A 563 -4.33 35.06 12.10
CA GLY A 563 -5.36 34.01 12.15
C GLY A 563 -4.83 32.57 12.14
N LYS A 564 -3.51 32.38 12.10
CA LYS A 564 -2.82 31.09 12.34
C LYS A 564 -2.28 31.04 13.79
N SER A 565 -2.05 29.84 14.30
CA SER A 565 -1.45 29.60 15.62
C SER A 565 -0.04 29.03 15.50
N TYR A 566 0.85 29.43 16.41
CA TYR A 566 2.27 29.05 16.42
C TYR A 566 2.75 28.69 17.82
N ILE A 567 3.80 27.87 17.92
CA ILE A 567 4.50 27.54 19.18
C ILE A 567 6.03 27.57 19.01
N GLU A 568 6.74 27.79 20.11
CA GLU A 568 8.19 27.56 20.24
C GLU A 568 8.39 26.13 20.76
N LEU A 569 8.94 25.24 19.92
CA LEU A 569 9.35 23.89 20.30
C LEU A 569 10.87 23.87 20.40
N HIS A 570 11.37 23.81 21.63
CA HIS A 570 12.78 24.02 22.01
C HIS A 570 13.34 25.40 21.61
N ASP A 571 13.81 25.54 20.38
CA ASP A 571 14.42 26.74 19.80
C ASP A 571 13.82 27.13 18.43
N GLN A 572 12.91 26.33 17.88
CA GLN A 572 12.32 26.53 16.55
C GLN A 572 10.81 26.81 16.61
N ALA A 573 10.32 27.64 15.69
CA ALA A 573 8.92 28.01 15.59
C ALA A 573 8.15 27.08 14.65
N PHE A 574 7.02 26.56 15.10
CA PHE A 574 6.15 25.69 14.30
C PHE A 574 4.75 26.28 14.20
N ARG A 575 4.16 26.23 12.99
CA ARG A 575 2.72 26.40 12.82
C ARG A 575 2.03 25.19 13.43
N VAL A 576 1.07 25.45 14.30
CA VAL A 576 0.18 24.42 14.85
C VAL A 576 -1.26 24.75 14.54
N GLU A 577 -2.07 23.70 14.47
CA GLU A 577 -3.52 23.80 14.47
C GLU A 577 -4.07 23.07 15.68
N TRP A 578 -5.08 23.67 16.32
CA TRP A 578 -5.86 22.97 17.33
C TRP A 578 -6.68 21.90 16.62
N VAL A 579 -6.60 20.65 17.08
CA VAL A 579 -7.45 19.55 16.63
C VAL A 579 -8.52 19.36 17.72
N PRO A 580 -9.75 19.94 17.58
CA PRO A 580 -10.75 19.94 18.65
C PRO A 580 -11.09 18.55 19.18
N GLN A 581 -11.05 17.56 18.29
CA GLN A 581 -11.32 16.15 18.54
C GLN A 581 -10.30 15.52 19.50
N GLU A 582 -9.01 15.78 19.28
CA GLU A 582 -7.91 15.25 20.11
C GLU A 582 -7.69 16.10 21.37
N LYS A 583 -8.33 17.28 21.45
CA LYS A 583 -8.09 18.32 22.47
C LYS A 583 -6.60 18.68 22.57
N GLN A 584 -5.94 18.70 21.42
CA GLN A 584 -4.49 18.77 21.31
C GLN A 584 -4.07 19.59 20.08
N TYR A 585 -2.88 20.20 20.14
CA TYR A 585 -2.27 20.86 18.99
C TYR A 585 -1.49 19.86 18.13
N ARG A 586 -1.57 20.00 16.81
CA ARG A 586 -0.79 19.24 15.83
C ARG A 586 0.00 20.19 14.95
N ILE A 587 1.27 19.88 14.68
CA ILE A 587 2.08 20.65 13.73
C ILE A 587 1.47 20.50 12.33
N ARG A 588 1.40 21.60 11.58
CA ARG A 588 0.85 21.64 10.21
C ARG A 588 1.76 22.48 9.33
N SER A 589 2.02 22.07 8.09
CA SER A 589 2.85 22.87 7.18
C SER A 589 2.23 24.27 6.98
N ASP A 590 3.08 25.30 6.87
CA ASP A 590 2.62 26.66 6.55
C ASP A 590 2.35 26.83 5.04
N SER A 591 2.95 25.98 4.19
CA SER A 591 2.89 26.03 2.72
C SER A 591 1.88 25.07 2.08
N ASP A 592 1.68 23.86 2.63
CA ASP A 592 0.68 22.90 2.15
C ASP A 592 -0.33 22.54 3.26
N PRO A 593 -1.62 22.92 3.14
CA PRO A 593 -2.63 22.58 4.13
C PRO A 593 -2.92 21.07 4.27
N ARG A 594 -2.47 20.23 3.33
CA ARG A 594 -2.65 18.77 3.37
C ARG A 594 -1.57 18.06 4.20
N VAL A 595 -0.42 18.70 4.45
CA VAL A 595 0.73 18.08 5.13
C VAL A 595 0.69 18.29 6.64
N TRP A 596 0.58 17.18 7.37
CA TRP A 596 0.50 17.13 8.82
C TRP A 596 1.81 16.62 9.46
N GLY A 597 2.22 17.28 10.53
CA GLY A 597 3.28 16.86 11.42
C GLY A 597 2.78 16.04 12.62
N PRO A 598 3.65 15.87 13.63
CA PRO A 598 3.29 15.18 14.88
C PRO A 598 2.35 16.02 15.76
N TYR A 599 1.70 15.35 16.72
CA TYR A 599 1.04 16.01 17.84
C TYR A 599 2.08 16.59 18.80
N VAL A 600 1.69 17.62 19.56
CA VAL A 600 2.53 18.28 20.56
C VAL A 600 1.79 18.43 21.88
N LYS A 601 2.53 18.43 22.99
CA LYS A 601 1.99 18.61 24.35
C LYS A 601 2.93 19.45 25.20
N THR A 602 2.39 20.09 26.24
CA THR A 602 3.23 20.69 27.28
C THR A 602 3.72 19.60 28.24
N ILE A 603 5.02 19.59 28.53
CA ILE A 603 5.62 18.77 29.60
C ILE A 603 5.66 19.54 30.92
N ASP A 604 5.89 18.84 32.04
CA ASP A 604 5.81 19.38 33.43
C ASP A 604 6.67 20.63 33.68
N THR A 605 7.69 20.87 32.86
CA THR A 605 8.56 22.06 32.91
C THR A 605 7.93 23.32 32.28
N GLY A 606 6.72 23.22 31.71
CA GLY A 606 6.01 24.35 31.09
C GLY A 606 6.45 24.67 29.65
N TYR A 607 7.09 23.72 28.96
CA TYR A 607 7.53 23.84 27.55
C TYR A 607 6.78 22.85 26.66
N TRP A 608 6.70 23.13 25.35
CA TRP A 608 6.24 22.17 24.35
C TRP A 608 7.27 21.06 24.10
N ASP A 609 6.77 19.83 23.94
CA ASP A 609 7.49 18.68 23.42
C ASP A 609 6.59 17.92 22.41
N LEU A 610 7.19 17.00 21.65
CA LEU A 610 6.47 16.11 20.75
C LEU A 610 5.65 15.08 21.53
N ASP A 611 4.42 14.83 21.10
CA ASP A 611 3.62 13.75 21.66
C ASP A 611 3.73 12.47 20.82
N LEU A 612 4.76 11.68 21.11
CA LEU A 612 5.03 10.40 20.46
C LEU A 612 4.09 9.26 20.93
N LYS A 613 2.86 9.58 21.38
CA LYS A 613 1.83 8.63 21.83
C LYS A 613 1.49 7.53 20.81
N LEU A 614 1.75 7.78 19.53
CA LEU A 614 1.50 6.85 18.41
C LEU A 614 2.61 5.80 18.23
N GLY A 615 3.73 5.90 18.97
CA GLY A 615 4.98 5.20 18.62
C GLY A 615 5.77 5.99 17.57
N LEU A 616 6.62 5.33 16.79
CA LEU A 616 7.31 5.91 15.62
C LEU A 616 6.89 5.15 14.35
N ARG A 617 7.38 5.54 13.16
CA ARG A 617 7.03 4.83 11.91
C ARG A 617 7.64 3.43 11.92
N GLY A 618 6.75 2.45 11.75
CA GLY A 618 7.01 1.04 12.01
C GLY A 618 6.40 0.60 13.33
N GLY A 619 5.83 -0.60 13.32
CA GLY A 619 5.58 -1.38 14.52
C GLY A 619 6.89 -1.77 15.21
N GLU A 620 6.80 -2.74 16.09
CA GLU A 620 7.83 -3.00 17.08
C GLU A 620 9.20 -3.32 16.48
N SER A 621 10.21 -2.62 16.99
CA SER A 621 11.62 -2.95 16.79
C SER A 621 11.91 -4.27 17.50
N PHE A 622 11.87 -5.37 16.74
CA PHE A 622 12.12 -6.70 17.27
C PHE A 622 13.57 -6.87 17.74
N ASP A 623 13.76 -6.75 19.04
CA ASP A 623 14.86 -7.33 19.79
C ASP A 623 14.53 -8.81 20.07
N GLY A 624 15.52 -9.70 20.02
CA GLY A 624 15.31 -11.15 20.07
C GLY A 624 15.12 -11.76 21.46
N SER A 625 14.93 -10.96 22.53
CA SER A 625 15.26 -11.39 23.89
C SER A 625 14.11 -11.73 24.85
N ARG A 626 12.83 -11.44 24.56
CA ARG A 626 11.74 -11.60 25.55
C ARG A 626 10.47 -12.34 25.09
N LEU A 627 10.65 -13.55 24.56
CA LEU A 627 9.60 -14.58 24.72
C LEU A 627 9.49 -15.00 26.21
N PRO A 628 8.29 -15.24 26.74
CA PRO A 628 8.11 -15.85 28.07
C PRO A 628 8.71 -17.28 28.14
N PRO A 629 9.06 -17.78 29.34
CA PRO A 629 9.54 -19.16 29.50
C PRO A 629 8.49 -20.18 29.09
N ALA A 630 8.91 -21.23 28.37
CA ALA A 630 8.03 -22.28 27.90
C ALA A 630 7.67 -23.28 29.02
N SER A 631 6.52 -23.07 29.66
CA SER A 631 5.81 -24.05 30.49
C SER A 631 4.29 -23.82 30.41
N GLU A 632 3.50 -24.87 30.59
CA GLU A 632 2.02 -24.87 30.54
C GLU A 632 1.38 -24.68 29.14
N ALA A 633 1.95 -25.37 28.14
CA ALA A 633 1.25 -25.71 26.89
C ALA A 633 1.62 -27.15 26.45
N GLU A 634 1.24 -28.16 27.24
CA GLU A 634 1.47 -29.56 26.88
C GLU A 634 0.51 -30.05 25.76
N SER A 635 1.01 -31.01 24.97
CA SER A 635 0.20 -31.94 24.16
C SER A 635 -0.56 -31.41 22.94
N ALA A 636 0.18 -30.87 21.97
CA ALA A 636 -0.16 -31.00 20.55
C ALA A 636 1.09 -31.43 19.73
N VAL A 637 1.44 -32.71 19.80
CA VAL A 637 2.68 -33.23 19.19
C VAL A 637 2.53 -33.37 17.67
N VAL A 638 2.94 -32.34 16.94
CA VAL A 638 3.30 -32.45 15.51
C VAL A 638 4.78 -32.84 15.43
N ALA A 639 5.10 -33.92 14.72
CA ALA A 639 6.45 -34.47 14.71
C ALA A 639 7.44 -33.53 14.00
N VAL A 640 8.52 -33.17 14.69
CA VAL A 640 9.68 -32.48 14.10
C VAL A 640 10.37 -33.43 13.13
N VAL A 641 10.35 -33.11 11.84
CA VAL A 641 11.26 -33.73 10.86
C VAL A 641 12.65 -33.09 11.04
N PRO A 642 13.71 -33.87 11.29
CA PRO A 642 15.03 -33.32 11.57
C PRO A 642 15.77 -32.87 10.29
N GLU A 643 16.84 -32.08 10.50
CA GLU A 643 17.93 -31.83 9.54
C GLU A 643 17.59 -31.06 8.22
N GLU A 644 17.23 -29.77 8.34
CA GLU A 644 17.66 -28.76 7.33
C GLU A 644 18.81 -27.91 7.93
N PRO A 645 19.97 -27.79 7.24
CA PRO A 645 21.07 -26.95 7.72
C PRO A 645 20.73 -25.47 7.58
N ALA A 646 21.09 -24.66 8.57
CA ALA A 646 20.85 -23.22 8.55
C ALA A 646 21.70 -22.52 7.46
N VAL A 647 21.04 -21.72 6.62
CA VAL A 647 21.71 -20.86 5.64
C VAL A 647 22.24 -19.62 6.38
N GLU A 648 23.56 -19.52 6.54
CA GLU A 648 24.19 -18.32 7.08
C GLU A 648 24.22 -17.20 6.02
N ILE A 649 23.75 -16.02 6.43
CA ILE A 649 23.75 -14.77 5.66
C ILE A 649 24.96 -13.92 6.04
N GLN A 650 25.50 -13.14 5.10
CA GLN A 650 26.63 -12.27 5.40
C GLN A 650 26.26 -11.14 6.37
N ARG A 651 27.22 -10.81 7.24
CA ARG A 651 27.08 -9.68 8.15
C ARG A 651 27.27 -8.38 7.38
N TRP A 652 26.38 -7.41 7.62
CA TRP A 652 26.49 -6.08 7.06
C TRP A 652 27.83 -5.40 7.38
N GLY A 653 28.29 -4.54 6.47
CA GLY A 653 29.41 -3.62 6.68
C GLY A 653 29.15 -2.66 7.85
N PRO A 654 30.20 -1.96 8.32
CA PRO A 654 30.01 -0.85 9.26
C PRO A 654 29.07 0.20 8.65
N LYS A 655 28.26 0.86 9.48
CA LYS A 655 27.37 1.92 9.00
C LYS A 655 28.21 3.16 8.68
N VAL A 656 28.42 3.45 7.40
CA VAL A 656 29.09 4.68 6.97
C VAL A 656 28.10 5.85 7.12
N GLN A 657 28.48 6.83 7.92
CA GLN A 657 27.73 8.07 8.12
C GLN A 657 28.68 9.25 8.06
N VAL A 658 28.23 10.37 7.49
CA VAL A 658 28.99 11.62 7.44
C VAL A 658 28.11 12.81 7.80
N GLU A 659 28.70 13.78 8.48
CA GLU A 659 28.09 15.09 8.69
C GLU A 659 28.26 15.93 7.43
N VAL A 660 27.13 16.38 6.87
CA VAL A 660 27.06 17.26 5.70
C VAL A 660 26.80 18.69 6.20
N PRO A 661 27.76 19.63 6.09
CA PRO A 661 27.67 20.96 6.67
C PRO A 661 26.83 21.88 5.78
N LEU A 662 25.64 22.25 6.26
CA LEU A 662 24.64 23.00 5.49
C LEU A 662 24.69 24.52 5.72
N ASP A 663 25.71 25.06 6.37
CA ASP A 663 25.86 26.51 6.57
C ASP A 663 26.01 27.23 5.22
N GLN A 664 25.14 28.22 4.96
CA GLN A 664 25.00 28.95 3.68
C GLN A 664 24.71 28.08 2.43
N ILE A 665 24.37 26.80 2.59
CA ILE A 665 23.90 25.95 1.50
C ILE A 665 22.43 26.25 1.19
N MET A 666 22.14 26.57 -0.07
CA MET A 666 20.78 26.59 -0.62
C MET A 666 20.43 25.18 -1.10
N VAL A 667 19.21 24.72 -0.82
CA VAL A 667 18.67 23.44 -1.29
C VAL A 667 17.49 23.75 -2.22
N GLU A 668 17.44 23.10 -3.38
CA GLU A 668 16.27 23.16 -4.27
C GLU A 668 15.85 21.76 -4.73
N GLU A 669 14.54 21.55 -4.83
CA GLU A 669 13.95 20.36 -5.43
C GLU A 669 13.93 20.48 -6.97
N VAL A 670 14.50 19.50 -7.66
CA VAL A 670 14.61 19.47 -9.12
C VAL A 670 14.07 18.16 -9.66
N LEU A 671 13.14 18.21 -10.61
CA LEU A 671 12.64 17.01 -11.29
C LEU A 671 13.74 16.41 -12.18
N SER A 672 14.24 15.23 -11.81
CA SER A 672 15.29 14.55 -12.55
C SER A 672 14.74 13.88 -13.81
N GLN A 673 14.92 14.54 -14.97
CA GLN A 673 14.50 14.04 -16.29
C GLN A 673 15.01 12.63 -16.62
N ALA A 674 16.12 12.18 -16.01
CA ALA A 674 16.69 10.85 -16.22
C ALA A 674 16.23 9.79 -15.20
N LYS A 675 15.65 10.19 -14.05
CA LYS A 675 15.25 9.28 -12.97
C LYS A 675 13.72 9.21 -12.74
N GLY A 676 12.97 10.20 -13.22
CA GLY A 676 11.51 10.32 -13.02
C GLY A 676 11.11 10.81 -11.62
N THR A 677 12.08 11.17 -10.78
CA THR A 677 11.88 11.55 -9.38
C THR A 677 12.33 12.98 -9.13
N VAL A 678 11.71 13.65 -8.17
CA VAL A 678 12.30 14.85 -7.55
C VAL A 678 13.61 14.44 -6.86
N VAL A 679 14.67 15.22 -7.07
CA VAL A 679 15.94 15.11 -6.33
C VAL A 679 16.29 16.49 -5.78
N GLU A 680 16.81 16.55 -4.57
CA GLU A 680 17.40 17.77 -4.05
C GLU A 680 18.69 18.11 -4.81
N LYS A 681 19.03 19.39 -4.91
CA LYS A 681 20.32 19.88 -5.40
C LYS A 681 20.81 20.99 -4.49
N TYR A 682 22.07 20.87 -4.05
CA TYR A 682 22.73 21.89 -3.22
C TYR A 682 23.38 22.98 -4.08
N PHE A 683 23.37 24.22 -3.57
CA PHE A 683 23.99 25.37 -4.23
C PHE A 683 24.65 26.30 -3.21
N ILE A 684 25.74 26.95 -3.63
CA ILE A 684 26.40 28.06 -2.91
C ILE A 684 26.34 29.36 -3.71
N GLN A 685 26.56 30.49 -3.05
CA GLN A 685 26.79 31.77 -3.72
C GLN A 685 28.24 32.23 -3.44
N ILE A 686 29.11 32.14 -4.45
CA ILE A 686 30.54 32.46 -4.35
C ILE A 686 30.89 33.55 -5.35
N GLY A 687 31.49 34.65 -4.88
CA GLY A 687 31.75 35.83 -5.71
C GLY A 687 30.48 36.47 -6.32
N GLY A 688 29.32 36.30 -5.66
CA GLY A 688 28.01 36.71 -6.17
C GLY A 688 27.37 35.73 -7.16
N ILE A 689 28.12 34.78 -7.71
CA ILE A 689 27.65 33.77 -8.66
C ILE A 689 27.09 32.57 -7.89
N ARG A 690 25.86 32.16 -8.22
CA ARG A 690 25.29 30.89 -7.74
C ARG A 690 25.91 29.71 -8.49
N LYS A 691 26.42 28.71 -7.76
CA LYS A 691 26.97 27.45 -8.29
C LYS A 691 26.28 26.26 -7.65
N ASN A 692 26.05 25.20 -8.43
CA ASN A 692 25.68 23.88 -7.88
C ASN A 692 26.90 23.26 -7.18
N VAL A 693 26.64 22.48 -6.12
CA VAL A 693 27.66 21.72 -5.39
C VAL A 693 27.16 20.34 -5.02
N TYR A 694 28.10 19.43 -4.77
CA TYR A 694 27.89 18.14 -4.11
C TYR A 694 28.89 18.00 -2.95
N TYR A 695 28.60 17.17 -1.95
CA TYR A 695 29.48 16.95 -0.82
C TYR A 695 30.40 15.74 -1.09
N ASP A 696 31.70 15.93 -0.89
CA ASP A 696 32.73 14.90 -0.93
C ASP A 696 32.97 14.39 0.49
N ALA A 697 32.45 13.21 0.76
CA ALA A 697 32.45 12.54 2.05
C ALA A 697 33.80 11.90 2.41
N ASP A 698 34.73 11.77 1.45
CA ASP A 698 36.08 11.25 1.66
C ASP A 698 37.08 12.40 1.94
N ILE A 699 36.73 13.64 1.54
CA ILE A 699 37.50 14.88 1.80
C ILE A 699 36.81 15.81 2.84
N PRO A 700 35.76 15.37 3.57
CA PRO A 700 34.78 16.21 4.26
C PRO A 700 34.58 17.65 3.74
N CYS A 701 34.28 17.81 2.45
CA CYS A 701 34.29 19.13 1.81
C CYS A 701 33.27 19.25 0.66
N TRP A 702 32.75 20.45 0.40
CA TRP A 702 31.89 20.70 -0.75
C TRP A 702 32.71 20.83 -2.04
N ARG A 703 32.11 20.46 -3.19
CA ARG A 703 32.74 20.55 -4.51
C ARG A 703 31.81 21.14 -5.55
N THR A 704 32.34 21.99 -6.42
CA THR A 704 31.64 22.47 -7.63
C THR A 704 31.83 21.53 -8.83
N ASP A 705 32.89 20.72 -8.80
CA ASP A 705 33.32 19.85 -9.89
C ASP A 705 34.39 18.85 -9.41
N PRO A 706 34.64 17.75 -10.15
CA PRO A 706 35.63 16.74 -9.78
C PRO A 706 37.09 17.15 -10.07
N SER A 707 37.38 18.38 -10.52
CA SER A 707 38.78 18.80 -10.72
C SER A 707 39.51 18.94 -9.38
N SER A 708 40.85 18.90 -9.43
CA SER A 708 41.70 19.06 -8.25
C SER A 708 41.60 20.43 -7.57
N ASN A 709 40.95 21.43 -8.21
CA ASN A 709 40.69 22.76 -7.68
C ASN A 709 39.19 23.03 -7.42
N GLY A 710 38.33 22.02 -7.57
CA GLY A 710 36.88 22.16 -7.45
C GLY A 710 36.34 22.20 -6.01
N LEU A 711 37.20 22.11 -5.00
CA LEU A 711 36.82 22.12 -3.57
C LEU A 711 36.45 23.54 -3.13
N VAL A 712 35.38 23.64 -2.34
CA VAL A 712 34.84 24.90 -1.80
C VAL A 712 34.46 24.74 -0.33
N TRP A 713 34.76 25.76 0.48
CA TRP A 713 34.54 25.72 1.93
C TRP A 713 34.22 27.09 2.50
N LEU A 714 33.50 27.11 3.62
CA LEU A 714 33.13 28.33 4.33
C LEU A 714 34.19 28.68 5.40
N ASP A 715 34.66 29.93 5.43
CA ASP A 715 35.61 30.38 6.45
C ASP A 715 34.93 30.97 7.71
N ARG A 716 35.75 31.35 8.71
CA ARG A 716 35.29 31.90 9.99
C ARG A 716 34.50 33.20 9.88
N ASN A 717 34.60 33.92 8.76
CA ASN A 717 33.88 35.16 8.50
C ASN A 717 32.56 34.90 7.75
N GLY A 718 32.26 33.64 7.42
CA GLY A 718 31.12 33.28 6.57
C GLY A 718 31.36 33.56 5.09
N VAL A 719 32.61 33.47 4.62
CA VAL A 719 32.95 33.67 3.19
C VAL A 719 33.28 32.34 2.53
N TRP A 720 32.63 32.07 1.39
CA TRP A 720 32.95 30.92 0.53
C TRP A 720 34.30 31.11 -0.16
N ASN A 721 35.21 30.19 0.11
CA ASN A 721 36.53 30.07 -0.49
C ASN A 721 36.56 28.86 -1.45
N SER A 722 37.53 28.83 -2.37
CA SER A 722 37.71 27.74 -3.35
C SER A 722 39.19 27.46 -3.60
N GLY A 723 39.59 26.21 -3.80
CA GLY A 723 40.98 25.86 -4.11
C GLY A 723 41.26 24.37 -4.21
N SER A 724 42.54 24.01 -4.12
CA SER A 724 42.97 22.61 -4.15
C SER A 724 42.80 21.88 -2.83
N GLU A 725 42.84 20.55 -2.83
CA GLU A 725 42.86 19.76 -1.58
C GLU A 725 44.07 20.17 -0.72
N ASP A 726 45.23 20.35 -1.34
CA ASP A 726 46.42 20.92 -0.72
C ASP A 726 46.17 22.26 -0.01
N ALA A 727 45.26 23.10 -0.51
CA ALA A 727 44.87 24.34 0.15
C ALA A 727 43.88 24.07 1.30
N PHE A 728 42.86 23.23 1.06
CA PHE A 728 41.87 22.83 2.06
C PHE A 728 42.51 22.20 3.31
N ARG A 729 43.37 21.17 3.15
CA ARG A 729 44.04 20.47 4.27
C ARG A 729 44.88 21.40 5.17
N LYS A 730 45.33 22.56 4.66
CA LYS A 730 46.09 23.58 5.43
C LYS A 730 45.20 24.49 6.29
N VAL A 731 43.88 24.49 6.03
CA VAL A 731 42.87 25.31 6.72
C VAL A 731 41.76 24.51 7.40
N GLU A 732 41.51 23.26 7.01
CA GLU A 732 40.50 22.32 7.53
C GLU A 732 40.40 22.35 9.06
N ALA A 733 41.49 22.02 9.77
CA ALA A 733 41.59 22.06 11.24
C ALA A 733 41.51 23.46 11.88
N LYS A 734 41.19 24.50 11.11
CA LYS A 734 40.95 25.88 11.56
C LYS A 734 39.59 26.42 11.10
N LEU A 735 38.82 25.71 10.28
CA LEU A 735 37.48 26.13 9.88
C LEU A 735 36.53 26.19 11.09
N PRO A 736 35.44 26.98 11.04
CA PRO A 736 34.40 26.90 12.07
C PRO A 736 33.70 25.53 12.02
N GLN A 737 33.24 25.03 13.17
CA GLN A 737 32.29 23.92 13.19
C GLN A 737 30.95 24.39 12.60
N SER A 738 30.35 23.60 11.72
CA SER A 738 29.08 23.93 11.06
C SER A 738 27.95 24.01 12.10
N ARG A 739 27.13 25.06 12.02
CA ARG A 739 25.98 25.25 12.93
C ARG A 739 24.78 24.45 12.45
N ARG A 740 24.50 24.50 11.15
CA ARG A 740 23.52 23.65 10.47
C ARG A 740 24.26 22.50 9.80
N PHE A 741 23.83 21.28 10.07
CA PHE A 741 24.30 20.08 9.39
C PHE A 741 23.20 19.02 9.37
N GLU A 742 23.40 17.99 8.56
CA GLU A 742 22.64 16.75 8.59
C GLU A 742 23.56 15.52 8.58
N ILE A 743 23.05 14.37 9.02
CA ILE A 743 23.82 13.12 9.07
C ILE A 743 23.41 12.25 7.90
N PHE A 744 24.13 12.37 6.78
CA PHE A 744 23.96 11.45 5.67
C PHE A 744 24.39 10.04 6.10
N SER A 745 23.63 9.03 5.68
CA SER A 745 23.90 7.62 5.98
C SER A 745 23.88 6.84 4.68
N PHE A 746 25.01 6.30 4.27
CA PHE A 746 25.06 5.43 3.10
C PHE A 746 24.30 4.12 3.39
N PRO A 747 23.69 3.48 2.37
CA PRO A 747 23.14 2.14 2.51
C PRO A 747 24.18 1.14 3.03
N ARG A 748 23.75 0.06 3.68
CA ARG A 748 24.68 -0.97 4.17
C ARG A 748 24.95 -2.01 3.10
N VAL A 749 26.19 -2.08 2.63
CA VAL A 749 26.70 -3.16 1.77
C VAL A 749 27.02 -4.39 2.65
N PRO A 750 26.79 -5.64 2.21
CA PRO A 750 27.23 -6.83 2.93
C PRO A 750 28.75 -6.97 2.91
N ARG A 751 29.33 -7.59 3.93
CA ARG A 751 30.74 -8.03 3.86
C ARG A 751 30.84 -9.22 2.91
N LEU A 752 31.95 -9.31 2.18
CA LEU A 752 32.27 -10.52 1.41
C LEU A 752 32.57 -11.70 2.36
N PRO A 753 32.30 -12.96 1.96
CA PRO A 753 32.58 -14.12 2.79
C PRO A 753 34.09 -14.27 3.01
N ALA A 754 34.51 -14.46 4.27
CA ALA A 754 35.91 -14.69 4.61
C ALA A 754 36.41 -16.07 4.13
N ASP A 755 35.47 -16.99 3.92
CA ASP A 755 35.58 -18.37 3.44
C ASP A 755 35.28 -18.49 1.93
N ALA A 756 35.30 -17.39 1.16
CA ALA A 756 35.01 -17.41 -0.26
C ALA A 756 36.07 -18.18 -1.09
N GLU A 757 35.77 -19.43 -1.45
CA GLU A 757 36.61 -20.30 -2.25
C GLU A 757 36.31 -20.20 -3.77
N PRO A 758 37.28 -20.48 -4.66
CA PRO A 758 37.05 -20.50 -6.10
C PRO A 758 36.09 -21.62 -6.51
N ILE A 759 35.11 -21.32 -7.36
CA ILE A 759 34.18 -22.34 -7.87
C ILE A 759 34.82 -23.16 -9.01
N SER A 760 34.20 -24.29 -9.37
CA SER A 760 34.58 -25.09 -10.53
C SER A 760 34.49 -24.28 -11.83
N ARG A 761 35.55 -24.29 -12.64
CA ARG A 761 35.60 -23.64 -13.98
C ARG A 761 35.01 -24.54 -15.06
N VAL A 762 33.82 -25.05 -14.81
CA VAL A 762 33.03 -25.90 -15.73
C VAL A 762 31.70 -25.19 -16.01
N ILE A 763 31.39 -25.05 -17.30
CA ILE A 763 30.11 -24.61 -17.84
C ILE A 763 29.24 -25.85 -18.07
N HIS A 764 28.09 -25.91 -17.43
CA HIS A 764 27.12 -26.99 -17.57
C HIS A 764 25.93 -26.53 -18.43
N HIS A 765 25.79 -27.14 -19.61
CA HIS A 765 24.65 -26.98 -20.53
C HIS A 765 23.71 -28.19 -20.45
N ILE A 766 22.41 -27.98 -20.63
CA ILE A 766 21.39 -29.04 -20.71
C ILE A 766 20.79 -29.06 -22.11
N TRP A 767 20.63 -30.25 -22.70
CA TRP A 767 19.77 -30.44 -23.88
C TRP A 767 18.88 -31.69 -23.77
N LEU A 768 17.56 -31.50 -23.91
CA LEU A 768 16.54 -32.52 -23.67
C LEU A 768 15.58 -32.65 -24.86
N GLY A 769 15.03 -33.84 -25.07
CA GLY A 769 13.84 -34.05 -25.92
C GLY A 769 14.05 -35.00 -27.09
N GLU A 770 13.40 -34.72 -28.22
CA GLU A 770 13.35 -35.63 -29.40
C GLU A 770 14.35 -35.28 -30.51
N ARG A 771 15.07 -34.16 -30.41
CA ARG A 771 15.88 -33.59 -31.50
C ARG A 771 17.29 -33.23 -31.04
N MET A 772 18.21 -33.18 -32.00
CA MET A 772 19.53 -32.56 -31.86
C MET A 772 19.40 -31.05 -31.54
N PRO A 773 20.41 -30.43 -30.90
CA PRO A 773 20.59 -28.99 -30.94
C PRO A 773 20.63 -28.46 -32.38
N GLY A 774 20.08 -27.28 -32.61
CA GLY A 774 20.17 -26.59 -33.90
C GLY A 774 21.58 -26.04 -34.15
N ASP A 775 21.95 -25.88 -35.42
CA ASP A 775 23.31 -25.47 -35.81
C ASP A 775 23.74 -24.14 -35.17
N ASN A 776 22.82 -23.18 -35.03
CA ASN A 776 23.04 -21.90 -34.33
C ASN A 776 23.53 -22.08 -32.88
N LEU A 777 22.98 -23.07 -32.18
CA LEU A 777 23.22 -23.35 -30.76
C LEU A 777 24.55 -24.10 -30.59
N LEU A 778 24.85 -25.00 -31.52
CA LEU A 778 26.16 -25.65 -31.61
C LEU A 778 27.25 -24.61 -31.91
N GLU A 779 27.00 -23.65 -32.80
CA GLU A 779 27.92 -22.54 -33.07
C GLU A 779 28.02 -21.56 -31.89
N ARG A 780 26.93 -21.29 -31.16
CA ARG A 780 26.97 -20.52 -29.89
C ARG A 780 27.88 -21.18 -28.85
N MET A 781 27.80 -22.50 -28.69
CA MET A 781 28.71 -23.25 -27.82
C MET A 781 30.17 -23.16 -28.30
N LEU A 782 30.41 -23.22 -29.62
CA LEU A 782 31.73 -22.98 -30.20
C LEU A 782 32.24 -21.55 -29.93
N ASP A 783 31.39 -20.52 -30.00
CA ASP A 783 31.76 -19.14 -29.69
C ASP A 783 32.08 -18.90 -28.22
N ASN A 784 31.27 -19.45 -27.30
CA ASN A 784 31.54 -19.41 -25.87
C ASN A 784 32.89 -20.10 -25.55
N MET A 785 33.17 -21.22 -26.22
CA MET A 785 34.45 -21.93 -26.19
C MET A 785 35.63 -21.19 -26.84
N ARG A 786 35.38 -20.33 -27.83
CA ARG A 786 36.38 -19.46 -28.45
C ARG A 786 36.69 -18.25 -27.55
N THR A 787 35.70 -17.74 -26.82
CA THR A 787 35.82 -16.58 -25.92
C THR A 787 36.50 -16.91 -24.60
N SER A 788 36.18 -18.06 -23.99
CA SER A 788 36.76 -18.52 -22.72
C SER A 788 37.38 -19.93 -22.84
N PRO A 789 38.53 -20.08 -23.55
CA PRO A 789 39.23 -21.36 -23.71
C PRO A 789 39.96 -21.84 -22.44
N ASP A 790 39.82 -21.11 -21.33
CA ASP A 790 40.28 -21.49 -19.99
C ASP A 790 39.21 -22.22 -19.16
N LEU A 791 37.98 -22.31 -19.68
CA LEU A 791 36.87 -23.07 -19.10
C LEU A 791 36.75 -24.45 -19.73
N ARG A 792 36.18 -25.39 -18.97
CA ARG A 792 35.62 -26.62 -19.53
C ARG A 792 34.13 -26.45 -19.77
N PHE A 793 33.61 -27.17 -20.75
CA PHE A 793 32.20 -27.17 -21.11
C PHE A 793 31.67 -28.59 -21.04
N GLU A 794 30.44 -28.75 -20.59
CA GLU A 794 29.76 -30.04 -20.53
C GLU A 794 28.32 -29.92 -21.02
N LEU A 795 27.99 -30.69 -22.06
CA LEU A 795 26.65 -30.78 -22.60
C LEU A 795 25.99 -32.07 -22.10
N HIS A 796 25.13 -31.92 -21.10
CA HIS A 796 24.33 -33.01 -20.52
C HIS A 796 23.10 -33.26 -21.39
N ILE A 797 23.01 -34.45 -21.99
CA ILE A 797 21.95 -34.81 -22.94
C ILE A 797 21.01 -35.90 -22.42
N ASP A 798 19.72 -35.72 -22.70
CA ASP A 798 18.78 -36.83 -22.85
C ASP A 798 17.95 -36.63 -24.13
N ILE A 799 18.49 -37.11 -25.25
CA ILE A 799 17.89 -37.01 -26.58
C ILE A 799 17.38 -38.38 -27.01
N ASN A 800 16.10 -38.46 -27.35
CA ASN A 800 15.42 -39.67 -27.85
C ASN A 800 15.74 -39.94 -29.34
N HIS A 801 17.03 -39.92 -29.71
CA HIS A 801 17.51 -40.16 -31.07
C HIS A 801 18.80 -40.99 -31.04
N PRO A 802 18.81 -42.26 -31.54
CA PRO A 802 19.88 -43.23 -31.27
C PRO A 802 21.31 -42.78 -31.63
N THR A 803 21.48 -41.94 -32.64
CA THR A 803 22.80 -41.45 -33.09
C THR A 803 23.23 -40.13 -32.47
N ALA A 804 22.35 -39.42 -31.74
CA ALA A 804 22.59 -38.03 -31.34
C ALA A 804 23.88 -37.85 -30.52
N HIS A 805 24.13 -38.75 -29.57
CA HIS A 805 25.36 -38.74 -28.77
C HIS A 805 26.63 -38.87 -29.64
N GLN A 806 26.62 -39.76 -30.64
CA GLN A 806 27.77 -39.93 -31.53
C GLN A 806 27.93 -38.71 -32.43
N GLN A 807 26.85 -38.15 -32.95
CA GLN A 807 26.87 -36.95 -33.78
C GLN A 807 27.42 -35.73 -33.02
N LEU A 808 27.10 -35.58 -31.73
CA LEU A 808 27.68 -34.53 -30.88
C LEU A 808 29.17 -34.78 -30.57
N LEU A 809 29.57 -36.03 -30.30
CA LEU A 809 30.99 -36.38 -30.14
C LEU A 809 31.80 -36.14 -31.42
N ASP A 810 31.24 -36.46 -32.58
CA ASP A 810 31.86 -36.24 -33.89
C ASP A 810 31.98 -34.73 -34.19
N TYR A 811 30.93 -33.95 -33.92
CA TYR A 811 30.89 -32.50 -34.11
C TYR A 811 31.91 -31.76 -33.23
N PHE A 812 31.96 -32.07 -31.93
CA PHE A 812 32.90 -31.46 -30.99
C PHE A 812 34.27 -32.17 -30.92
N SER A 813 34.56 -33.10 -31.81
CA SER A 813 35.80 -33.90 -31.82
C SER A 813 37.10 -33.07 -31.87
N ALA A 814 37.06 -31.87 -32.45
CA ALA A 814 38.16 -30.91 -32.50
C ALA A 814 38.32 -30.04 -31.22
N HIS A 815 37.37 -30.15 -30.27
CA HIS A 815 37.23 -29.25 -29.13
C HIS A 815 37.32 -30.03 -27.79
N PRO A 816 38.53 -30.45 -27.36
CA PRO A 816 38.73 -31.31 -26.18
C PRO A 816 38.36 -30.68 -24.83
N GLN A 817 37.91 -29.42 -24.82
CA GLN A 817 37.35 -28.76 -23.64
C GLN A 817 35.83 -28.99 -23.48
N MET A 818 35.15 -29.52 -24.51
CA MET A 818 33.74 -29.95 -24.45
C MET A 818 33.65 -31.43 -24.10
N ARG A 819 32.89 -31.76 -23.03
CA ARG A 819 32.43 -33.12 -22.73
C ARG A 819 30.97 -33.25 -23.14
N ILE A 820 30.64 -34.29 -23.91
CA ILE A 820 29.26 -34.72 -24.09
C ILE A 820 28.99 -35.79 -23.04
N SER A 821 27.93 -35.62 -22.25
CA SER A 821 27.53 -36.57 -21.20
C SER A 821 26.08 -36.97 -21.37
N ARG A 822 25.78 -38.25 -21.13
CA ARG A 822 24.41 -38.78 -21.16
C ARG A 822 23.88 -38.79 -19.74
N LEU A 823 22.80 -38.03 -19.48
CA LEU A 823 22.18 -37.98 -18.15
C LEU A 823 21.83 -39.37 -17.61
N LYS A 824 21.33 -40.28 -18.47
CA LYS A 824 21.01 -41.67 -18.11
C LYS A 824 22.20 -42.55 -17.70
N GLU A 825 23.43 -42.08 -17.90
CA GLU A 825 24.69 -42.74 -17.51
C GLU A 825 25.38 -42.00 -16.33
N GLU A 826 24.85 -40.83 -15.91
CA GLU A 826 25.37 -40.03 -14.79
C GLU A 826 24.81 -40.52 -13.44
N ALA A 827 25.68 -40.74 -12.46
CA ALA A 827 25.35 -41.46 -11.22
C ALA A 827 24.21 -40.83 -10.39
N PHE A 828 24.07 -39.50 -10.41
CA PHE A 828 23.03 -38.80 -9.64
C PHE A 828 21.64 -38.91 -10.29
N PHE A 829 21.57 -39.12 -11.61
CA PHE A 829 20.35 -38.90 -12.38
C PHE A 829 19.27 -39.96 -12.11
N PRO A 830 19.57 -41.27 -11.96
CA PRO A 830 18.58 -42.25 -11.50
C PRO A 830 18.00 -41.88 -10.13
N THR A 831 18.83 -41.41 -9.19
CA THR A 831 18.39 -40.98 -7.86
C THR A 831 17.51 -39.73 -7.94
N PHE A 832 17.86 -38.76 -8.80
CA PHE A 832 17.03 -37.59 -9.08
C PHE A 832 15.66 -37.96 -9.67
N LEU A 833 15.61 -38.86 -10.66
CA LEU A 833 14.35 -39.35 -11.24
C LEU A 833 13.46 -40.12 -10.25
N SER A 834 14.06 -40.78 -9.24
CA SER A 834 13.33 -41.43 -8.14
C SER A 834 13.00 -40.53 -6.96
N GLY A 835 13.58 -39.31 -6.92
CA GLY A 835 13.48 -38.38 -5.80
C GLY A 835 12.32 -37.39 -5.93
N GLU A 836 12.21 -36.49 -4.95
CA GLU A 836 11.14 -35.48 -4.84
C GLU A 836 10.84 -34.71 -6.13
N ASN A 837 11.88 -34.34 -6.88
CA ASN A 837 11.77 -33.55 -8.11
C ASN A 837 11.60 -34.41 -9.38
N GLY A 838 11.72 -35.73 -9.26
CA GLY A 838 11.60 -36.66 -10.38
C GLY A 838 10.20 -36.65 -11.00
N GLU A 839 9.13 -36.49 -10.23
CA GLU A 839 7.78 -36.38 -10.79
C GLU A 839 7.61 -35.12 -11.65
N ALA A 840 8.06 -33.96 -11.15
CA ALA A 840 7.97 -32.69 -11.86
C ALA A 840 8.78 -32.71 -13.16
N PHE A 841 10.01 -33.23 -13.11
CA PHE A 841 10.85 -33.42 -14.29
C PHE A 841 10.18 -34.34 -15.34
N ASN A 842 9.68 -35.51 -14.91
CA ASN A 842 9.03 -36.46 -15.81
C ASN A 842 7.72 -35.93 -16.41
N TYR A 843 6.94 -35.14 -15.66
CA TYR A 843 5.72 -34.47 -16.18
C TYR A 843 6.07 -33.52 -17.34
N PHE A 844 7.09 -32.67 -17.19
CA PHE A 844 7.48 -31.73 -18.23
C PHE A 844 8.17 -32.40 -19.43
N MET A 845 8.89 -33.51 -19.21
CA MET A 845 9.45 -34.37 -20.27
C MET A 845 8.40 -35.17 -21.05
N HIS A 846 7.18 -35.35 -20.52
CA HIS A 846 6.16 -36.22 -21.14
C HIS A 846 5.76 -35.75 -22.54
N SER A 847 5.48 -36.69 -23.45
CA SER A 847 5.29 -36.45 -24.89
C SER A 847 4.02 -35.66 -25.25
N ASP A 848 3.08 -35.53 -24.32
CA ASP A 848 1.90 -34.65 -24.39
C ASP A 848 2.18 -33.20 -23.98
N ASN A 849 3.20 -32.98 -23.13
CA ASN A 849 3.52 -31.69 -22.52
C ASN A 849 4.69 -31.02 -23.23
N ARG A 850 5.78 -31.76 -23.49
CA ARG A 850 6.96 -31.29 -24.23
C ARG A 850 7.47 -29.93 -23.75
N ASN A 851 7.45 -29.68 -22.44
CA ASN A 851 7.99 -28.46 -21.88
C ASN A 851 9.40 -28.70 -21.35
N TYR A 852 10.30 -29.06 -22.27
CA TYR A 852 11.68 -29.38 -21.96
C TYR A 852 12.37 -28.24 -21.18
N ALA A 853 11.98 -26.98 -21.43
CA ALA A 853 12.53 -25.81 -20.73
C ALA A 853 12.23 -25.85 -19.23
N ALA A 854 10.99 -26.16 -18.84
CA ALA A 854 10.63 -26.37 -17.43
C ALA A 854 11.30 -27.61 -16.81
N ALA A 855 11.61 -28.65 -17.61
CA ALA A 855 12.43 -29.77 -17.14
C ALA A 855 13.91 -29.35 -16.91
N SER A 856 14.44 -28.46 -17.76
CA SER A 856 15.78 -27.86 -17.61
C SER A 856 15.86 -26.90 -16.42
N ASP A 857 14.81 -26.13 -16.13
CA ASP A 857 14.70 -25.33 -14.90
C ASP A 857 14.87 -26.19 -13.64
N ILE A 858 14.30 -27.40 -13.58
CA ILE A 858 14.47 -28.30 -12.43
C ILE A 858 15.88 -28.88 -12.41
N LEU A 859 16.36 -29.35 -13.56
CA LEU A 859 17.62 -30.08 -13.68
C LEU A 859 18.85 -29.18 -13.47
N ARG A 860 18.80 -27.88 -13.84
CA ARG A 860 19.94 -26.95 -13.68
C ARG A 860 20.37 -26.80 -12.22
N TYR A 861 19.42 -26.62 -11.29
CA TYR A 861 19.75 -26.55 -9.87
C TYR A 861 20.26 -27.89 -9.32
N ARG A 862 19.78 -29.03 -9.85
CA ARG A 862 20.26 -30.36 -9.44
C ARG A 862 21.68 -30.64 -9.95
N LEU A 863 22.03 -30.25 -11.17
CA LEU A 863 23.37 -30.38 -11.74
C LEU A 863 24.39 -29.54 -10.99
N ILE A 864 24.11 -28.25 -10.76
CA ILE A 864 25.05 -27.40 -10.01
C ILE A 864 25.12 -27.81 -8.53
N ASN A 865 24.07 -28.40 -7.94
CA ASN A 865 24.21 -29.04 -6.63
C ASN A 865 25.09 -30.30 -6.65
N GLU A 866 25.19 -31.04 -7.76
CA GLU A 866 26.07 -32.22 -7.86
C GLU A 866 27.53 -31.84 -8.14
N TYR A 867 27.75 -30.96 -9.13
CA TYR A 867 29.07 -30.70 -9.71
C TYR A 867 29.62 -29.31 -9.37
N GLY A 868 28.80 -28.41 -8.84
CA GLY A 868 29.11 -27.00 -8.71
C GLY A 868 29.35 -26.33 -10.06
N GLY A 869 30.13 -25.26 -10.03
CA GLY A 869 30.50 -24.52 -11.23
C GLY A 869 29.40 -23.60 -11.72
N ILE A 870 29.27 -23.49 -13.04
CA ILE A 870 28.48 -22.46 -13.71
C ILE A 870 27.44 -23.14 -14.59
N TYR A 871 26.16 -22.82 -14.40
CA TYR A 871 25.12 -23.17 -15.36
C TYR A 871 25.06 -22.16 -16.50
N LEU A 872 24.77 -22.63 -17.72
CA LEU A 872 24.55 -21.78 -18.89
C LEU A 872 23.51 -22.43 -19.82
N ASP A 873 22.43 -21.71 -20.14
CA ASP A 873 21.51 -22.12 -21.22
C ASP A 873 22.23 -22.14 -22.58
N CYS A 874 21.72 -22.92 -23.54
CA CYS A 874 22.45 -23.24 -24.77
C CYS A 874 22.60 -22.07 -25.76
N ASP A 875 21.77 -21.03 -25.63
CA ASP A 875 21.76 -19.83 -26.48
C ASP A 875 22.38 -18.59 -25.82
N ASP A 876 22.68 -18.65 -24.53
CA ASP A 876 23.38 -17.58 -23.79
C ASP A 876 24.80 -17.35 -24.33
N THR A 877 25.24 -16.09 -24.32
CA THR A 877 26.55 -15.67 -24.85
C THR A 877 27.48 -15.19 -23.75
N ILE A 878 28.69 -15.76 -23.68
CA ILE A 878 29.79 -15.22 -22.88
C ILE A 878 30.37 -14.01 -23.62
N ASP A 879 30.17 -12.81 -23.08
CA ASP A 879 30.64 -11.55 -23.70
C ASP A 879 32.09 -11.21 -23.33
N VAL A 880 32.57 -11.68 -22.17
CA VAL A 880 33.88 -11.34 -21.62
C VAL A 880 34.63 -12.63 -21.23
N PRO A 881 35.89 -12.81 -21.68
CA PRO A 881 36.70 -13.97 -21.31
C PRO A 881 36.84 -14.14 -19.79
N PHE A 882 36.68 -15.38 -19.31
CA PHE A 882 36.83 -15.69 -17.89
C PHE A 882 38.29 -15.70 -17.43
N ALA A 883 39.24 -15.80 -18.36
CA ALA A 883 40.68 -15.84 -18.10
C ALA A 883 41.15 -14.71 -17.17
N GLY A 884 41.80 -15.09 -16.06
CA GLY A 884 42.29 -14.14 -15.04
C GLY A 884 41.25 -13.70 -14.00
N ILE A 885 39.97 -14.01 -14.19
CA ILE A 885 38.90 -13.65 -13.23
C ILE A 885 38.83 -14.70 -12.10
N PRO A 886 39.04 -14.32 -10.82
CA PRO A 886 38.91 -15.21 -9.67
C PRO A 886 37.44 -15.33 -9.23
N LEU A 887 36.66 -16.12 -9.96
CA LEU A 887 35.25 -16.39 -9.65
C LEU A 887 35.15 -17.23 -8.36
N LYS A 888 34.59 -16.63 -7.30
CA LYS A 888 34.56 -17.16 -5.93
C LYS A 888 33.16 -17.12 -5.34
N ALA A 889 32.88 -18.04 -4.43
CA ALA A 889 31.63 -18.13 -3.68
C ALA A 889 31.93 -18.60 -2.24
N GLY A 890 31.18 -18.12 -1.25
CA GLY A 890 31.00 -18.82 0.02
C GLY A 890 30.11 -20.07 -0.14
N PRO A 891 30.04 -20.97 0.85
CA PRO A 891 29.35 -22.27 0.74
C PRO A 891 27.84 -22.18 0.48
N ASN A 892 27.23 -21.05 0.84
CA ASN A 892 25.80 -20.77 0.66
C ASN A 892 25.50 -19.80 -0.51
N ASP A 893 26.52 -19.33 -1.24
CA ASP A 893 26.34 -18.28 -2.26
C ASP A 893 25.89 -18.86 -3.61
N VAL A 894 24.96 -18.15 -4.25
CA VAL A 894 24.59 -18.38 -5.66
C VAL A 894 24.93 -17.10 -6.41
N LEU A 895 25.88 -17.19 -7.34
CA LEU A 895 26.37 -16.05 -8.12
C LEU A 895 25.49 -15.85 -9.35
N LEU A 896 25.13 -14.60 -9.65
CA LEU A 896 24.00 -14.28 -10.53
C LEU A 896 24.34 -13.40 -11.74
N GLY A 897 23.42 -13.39 -12.69
CA GLY A 897 23.40 -12.49 -13.84
C GLY A 897 22.95 -11.06 -13.53
N ARG A 898 22.94 -10.22 -14.57
CA ARG A 898 22.23 -8.93 -14.52
C ARG A 898 20.73 -9.14 -14.26
N ARG A 899 20.08 -8.08 -13.77
CA ARG A 899 18.60 -7.98 -13.71
C ARG A 899 18.02 -8.22 -15.11
N LEU A 900 17.18 -9.25 -15.22
CA LEU A 900 16.33 -9.57 -16.35
C LEU A 900 14.98 -8.87 -16.17
N ASP A 901 14.45 -8.35 -17.28
CA ASP A 901 13.08 -7.87 -17.38
C ASP A 901 12.36 -8.77 -18.38
N ALA A 902 11.33 -9.48 -17.94
CA ALA A 902 10.65 -10.51 -18.72
C ALA A 902 9.12 -10.38 -18.56
N PRO A 903 8.48 -9.40 -19.24
CA PRO A 903 7.02 -9.19 -19.19
C PRO A 903 6.22 -10.45 -19.55
N GLN A 904 6.72 -11.28 -20.47
CA GLN A 904 6.10 -12.56 -20.87
C GLN A 904 6.07 -13.63 -19.74
N LEU A 905 6.84 -13.43 -18.67
CA LEU A 905 6.86 -14.25 -17.46
C LEU A 905 6.19 -13.53 -16.27
N SER A 906 5.65 -12.32 -16.48
CA SER A 906 5.26 -11.37 -15.42
C SER A 906 6.36 -11.15 -14.36
N TYR A 907 7.63 -11.18 -14.79
CA TYR A 907 8.79 -11.29 -13.89
C TYR A 907 9.86 -10.25 -14.17
N ASN A 908 10.48 -9.74 -13.10
CA ASN A 908 11.57 -8.77 -13.16
C ASN A 908 12.49 -9.00 -11.93
N GLY A 909 13.78 -9.28 -12.19
CA GLY A 909 14.74 -9.75 -11.17
C GLY A 909 15.91 -10.50 -11.82
N PRO A 910 16.82 -11.16 -11.06
CA PRO A 910 17.88 -11.97 -11.65
C PRO A 910 17.35 -13.08 -12.59
N GLY A 911 18.00 -13.31 -13.73
CA GLY A 911 17.67 -14.46 -14.60
C GLY A 911 18.23 -15.78 -14.06
N ASN A 912 17.60 -16.90 -14.40
CA ASN A 912 18.08 -18.25 -14.06
C ASN A 912 18.76 -18.98 -15.26
N SER A 913 18.98 -18.30 -16.39
CA SER A 913 19.64 -18.87 -17.58
C SER A 913 21.15 -19.08 -17.38
N HIS A 914 21.76 -18.28 -16.51
CA HIS A 914 23.10 -18.49 -16.00
C HIS A 914 23.18 -18.13 -14.51
N PHE A 915 23.80 -19.00 -13.75
CA PHE A 915 24.12 -18.80 -12.34
C PHE A 915 25.30 -19.71 -11.97
N ALA A 916 25.90 -19.52 -10.80
CA ALA A 916 26.99 -20.37 -10.35
C ALA A 916 26.98 -20.63 -8.84
N SER A 917 27.58 -21.73 -8.42
CA SER A 917 27.64 -22.14 -7.01
C SER A 917 28.72 -23.21 -6.79
N HIS A 918 29.07 -23.45 -5.54
CA HIS A 918 29.69 -24.71 -5.11
C HIS A 918 28.69 -25.88 -5.20
N PRO A 919 29.17 -27.14 -5.28
CA PRO A 919 28.31 -28.31 -5.08
C PRO A 919 27.74 -28.32 -3.65
N ASP A 920 26.71 -29.13 -3.44
CA ASP A 920 26.03 -29.35 -2.15
C ASP A 920 25.42 -28.11 -1.45
N ASN A 921 25.39 -26.94 -2.11
CA ASN A 921 24.89 -25.68 -1.56
C ASN A 921 23.44 -25.80 -1.02
N PRO A 922 23.20 -25.53 0.28
CA PRO A 922 21.87 -25.55 0.90
C PRO A 922 20.79 -24.71 0.18
N VAL A 923 21.17 -23.60 -0.46
CA VAL A 923 20.24 -22.74 -1.22
C VAL A 923 19.71 -23.47 -2.46
N LEU A 924 20.55 -24.19 -3.20
CA LEU A 924 20.11 -25.00 -4.35
C LEU A 924 19.21 -26.16 -3.91
N LYS A 925 19.54 -26.80 -2.78
CA LYS A 925 18.68 -27.82 -2.15
C LYS A 925 17.31 -27.25 -1.78
N ARG A 926 17.26 -26.01 -1.28
CA ARG A 926 16.00 -25.37 -0.88
C ARG A 926 15.18 -24.85 -2.07
N ILE A 927 15.81 -24.46 -3.17
CA ILE A 927 15.15 -24.21 -4.48
C ILE A 927 14.50 -25.51 -4.98
N LEU A 928 15.24 -26.63 -4.99
CA LEU A 928 14.71 -27.94 -5.38
C LEU A 928 13.54 -28.40 -4.49
N LYS A 929 13.59 -28.15 -3.17
CA LYS A 929 12.46 -28.44 -2.28
C LYS A 929 11.25 -27.54 -2.53
N GLU A 930 11.48 -26.28 -2.86
CA GLU A 930 10.40 -25.32 -3.20
C GLU A 930 9.71 -25.71 -4.52
N ILE A 931 10.47 -26.16 -5.54
CA ILE A 931 9.93 -26.71 -6.79
C ILE A 931 8.95 -27.86 -6.51
N ASN A 932 9.38 -28.89 -5.76
CA ASN A 932 8.50 -29.99 -5.37
C ASN A 932 7.26 -29.48 -4.62
N THR A 933 7.45 -28.59 -3.63
CA THR A 933 6.36 -28.03 -2.81
C THR A 933 5.31 -27.32 -3.68
N ARG A 934 5.73 -26.42 -4.57
CA ARG A 934 4.82 -25.67 -5.45
C ARG A 934 4.17 -26.58 -6.50
N PHE A 935 4.92 -27.50 -7.09
CA PHE A 935 4.41 -28.46 -8.06
C PHE A 935 3.31 -29.37 -7.47
N GLN A 936 3.51 -29.92 -6.27
CA GLN A 936 2.48 -30.74 -5.61
C GLN A 936 1.27 -29.93 -5.17
N ASN A 937 1.45 -28.67 -4.75
CA ASN A 937 0.34 -27.77 -4.41
C ASN A 937 -0.49 -27.39 -5.66
N GLU A 938 0.16 -27.05 -6.77
CA GLU A 938 -0.50 -26.77 -8.05
C GLU A 938 -1.23 -28.02 -8.58
N LYS A 939 -0.66 -29.21 -8.42
CA LYS A 939 -1.26 -30.48 -8.83
C LYS A 939 -2.53 -30.83 -8.02
N GLN A 940 -2.61 -30.41 -6.77
CA GLN A 940 -3.78 -30.58 -5.91
C GLN A 940 -4.87 -29.54 -6.22
N THR A 941 -4.49 -28.27 -6.36
CA THR A 941 -5.40 -27.11 -6.50
C THR A 941 -5.83 -26.85 -7.95
N ASN A 942 -4.91 -26.94 -8.91
CA ASN A 942 -5.11 -26.59 -10.32
C ASN A 942 -5.06 -27.83 -11.23
N LYS A 943 -6.06 -28.71 -11.08
CA LYS A 943 -6.23 -29.91 -11.93
C LYS A 943 -6.38 -29.58 -13.42
N ALA A 944 -6.79 -28.35 -13.76
CA ALA A 944 -6.91 -27.89 -15.14
C ALA A 944 -5.54 -27.73 -15.81
N PHE A 945 -4.54 -27.18 -15.13
CA PHE A 945 -3.16 -27.08 -15.63
C PHE A 945 -2.57 -28.46 -15.96
N PHE A 946 -2.79 -29.45 -15.09
CA PHE A 946 -2.25 -30.80 -15.27
C PHE A 946 -2.99 -31.66 -16.31
N SER A 947 -4.21 -31.28 -16.71
CA SER A 947 -5.01 -31.98 -17.73
C SER A 947 -5.05 -31.27 -19.09
N THR A 948 -4.56 -30.02 -19.17
CA THR A 948 -4.46 -29.24 -20.40
C THR A 948 -3.06 -29.39 -21.01
N ARG A 949 -2.96 -29.70 -22.31
CA ARG A 949 -1.66 -29.74 -23.02
C ARG A 949 -1.00 -28.35 -23.06
N ARG A 950 0.34 -28.31 -23.05
CA ARG A 950 1.16 -27.10 -23.24
C ARG A 950 0.63 -26.27 -24.43
N PRO A 951 0.34 -24.97 -24.26
CA PRO A 951 0.06 -24.09 -25.39
C PRO A 951 1.23 -24.08 -26.39
N PHE A 952 0.95 -24.04 -27.69
CA PHE A 952 1.96 -23.85 -28.72
C PHE A 952 1.73 -22.52 -29.43
N ILE A 953 2.80 -21.85 -29.87
CA ILE A 953 2.67 -20.66 -30.71
C ILE A 953 2.28 -21.10 -32.12
N ASP A 954 1.14 -20.62 -32.59
CA ASP A 954 0.65 -20.92 -33.94
C ASP A 954 1.19 -19.88 -34.91
N HIS A 955 2.08 -20.32 -35.81
CA HIS A 955 2.72 -19.44 -36.78
C HIS A 955 1.95 -19.30 -38.11
N SER A 956 0.82 -20.01 -38.29
CA SER A 956 0.05 -20.05 -39.55
C SER A 956 -0.56 -18.71 -39.96
N SER A 957 -0.84 -17.83 -39.00
CA SER A 957 -1.29 -16.44 -39.21
C SER A 957 -0.96 -15.58 -38.00
N GLU A 958 -0.79 -14.27 -38.18
CA GLU A 958 -0.55 -13.36 -37.05
C GLU A 958 -1.73 -13.33 -36.06
N ALA A 959 -2.95 -13.58 -36.56
CA ALA A 959 -4.15 -13.73 -35.74
C ALA A 959 -4.04 -14.89 -34.75
N LEU A 960 -3.63 -16.08 -35.23
CA LEU A 960 -3.43 -17.26 -34.38
C LEU A 960 -2.15 -17.13 -33.54
N ARG A 961 -1.14 -16.39 -34.02
CA ARG A 961 0.08 -16.06 -33.26
C ARG A 961 -0.17 -15.12 -32.08
N SER A 962 -1.10 -14.17 -32.17
CA SER A 962 -1.56 -13.41 -31.00
C SER A 962 -2.30 -14.34 -30.05
N ALA A 963 -3.40 -14.95 -30.49
CA ALA A 963 -4.24 -15.78 -29.62
C ALA A 963 -3.52 -17.00 -29.01
N SER A 964 -2.38 -17.42 -29.54
CA SER A 964 -1.49 -18.41 -28.89
C SER A 964 -0.50 -17.79 -27.90
N ARG A 965 0.07 -16.60 -28.17
CA ARG A 965 0.81 -15.82 -27.15
C ARG A 965 -0.07 -15.48 -25.95
N ASP A 966 -1.30 -15.06 -26.18
CA ASP A 966 -2.27 -14.69 -25.13
C ASP A 966 -2.60 -15.88 -24.20
N ARG A 967 -2.58 -17.12 -24.73
CA ARG A 967 -2.69 -18.37 -23.93
C ARG A 967 -1.35 -18.85 -23.37
N MET A 968 -0.23 -18.51 -23.99
CA MET A 968 1.12 -18.86 -23.55
C MET A 968 1.57 -18.01 -22.36
N THR A 969 1.26 -16.71 -22.30
CA THR A 969 1.75 -15.81 -21.25
C THR A 969 1.32 -16.20 -19.82
N PRO A 970 0.05 -16.58 -19.55
CA PRO A 970 -0.33 -17.13 -18.24
C PRO A 970 0.37 -18.46 -17.93
N TYR A 971 0.56 -19.32 -18.94
CA TYR A 971 1.27 -20.60 -18.80
C TYR A 971 2.75 -20.39 -18.45
N MET A 972 3.45 -19.51 -19.19
CA MET A 972 4.85 -19.14 -18.95
C MET A 972 5.04 -18.44 -17.60
N THR A 973 4.13 -17.54 -17.22
CA THR A 973 4.11 -16.92 -15.88
C THR A 973 3.99 -17.99 -14.79
N ARG A 974 3.10 -18.99 -14.96
CA ARG A 974 2.97 -20.11 -14.02
C ARG A 974 4.22 -20.99 -13.99
N ILE A 975 4.84 -21.29 -15.13
CA ILE A 975 6.11 -22.04 -15.18
C ILE A 975 7.24 -21.28 -14.45
N SER A 976 7.33 -19.95 -14.62
CA SER A 976 8.29 -19.12 -13.89
C SER A 976 8.13 -19.25 -12.37
N ASP A 977 6.89 -19.37 -11.88
CA ASP A 977 6.55 -19.53 -10.46
C ASP A 977 6.70 -20.98 -9.94
N LEU A 978 6.64 -21.99 -10.81
CA LEU A 978 6.78 -23.42 -10.47
C LEU A 978 8.21 -23.96 -10.58
N THR A 979 9.03 -23.42 -11.49
CA THR A 979 10.39 -23.93 -11.79
C THR A 979 11.39 -22.82 -12.10
N GLY A 980 10.94 -21.78 -12.81
CA GLY A 980 11.81 -20.77 -13.44
C GLY A 980 12.31 -19.65 -12.51
N PRO A 981 12.60 -18.46 -13.07
CA PRO A 981 13.35 -17.42 -12.36
C PRO A 981 12.55 -16.74 -11.24
N LYS A 982 11.20 -16.72 -11.29
CA LYS A 982 10.40 -16.23 -10.16
C LYS A 982 10.58 -17.11 -8.93
N LEU A 983 10.50 -18.44 -9.06
CA LEU A 983 10.74 -19.35 -7.94
C LEU A 983 12.14 -19.17 -7.37
N MET A 984 13.16 -19.14 -8.23
CA MET A 984 14.56 -18.94 -7.83
C MET A 984 14.71 -17.66 -6.98
N SER A 985 14.10 -16.57 -7.42
CA SER A 985 14.14 -15.27 -6.73
C SER A 985 13.30 -15.19 -5.47
N ASP A 986 12.13 -15.84 -5.42
CA ASP A 986 11.34 -15.94 -4.18
C ASP A 986 12.15 -16.66 -3.07
N VAL A 987 12.89 -17.72 -3.44
CA VAL A 987 13.75 -18.47 -2.51
C VAL A 987 15.01 -17.67 -2.14
N LEU A 988 15.69 -17.05 -3.11
CA LEU A 988 16.89 -16.25 -2.86
C LEU A 988 16.60 -15.01 -2.03
N ARG A 989 15.51 -14.27 -2.31
CA ARG A 989 15.09 -13.11 -1.49
C ARG A 989 14.80 -13.51 -0.04
N LYS A 990 14.29 -14.73 0.19
CA LYS A 990 14.01 -15.27 1.53
C LYS A 990 15.25 -15.78 2.26
N LEU A 991 16.17 -16.45 1.56
CA LEU A 991 17.34 -17.08 2.18
C LEU A 991 18.58 -16.19 2.21
N ARG A 992 18.80 -15.37 1.18
CA ARG A 992 19.96 -14.51 0.97
C ARG A 992 19.60 -13.02 0.72
N PRO A 993 18.80 -12.39 1.60
CA PRO A 993 18.50 -10.96 1.53
C PRO A 993 19.74 -10.07 1.75
N ASP A 994 20.87 -10.65 2.17
CA ASP A 994 22.15 -9.96 2.35
C ASP A 994 22.77 -9.47 1.03
N TYR A 995 22.53 -10.15 -0.09
CA TYR A 995 23.02 -9.70 -1.41
C TYR A 995 21.96 -9.58 -2.51
N PHE A 996 20.80 -10.23 -2.39
CA PHE A 996 19.85 -10.38 -3.50
C PHE A 996 19.45 -9.03 -4.16
N ASP A 997 19.25 -7.99 -3.36
CA ASP A 997 18.79 -6.68 -3.85
C ASP A 997 19.92 -5.68 -4.18
N LEU A 998 21.21 -6.08 -4.21
CA LEU A 998 22.32 -5.17 -4.55
C LEU A 998 22.27 -4.58 -5.98
N LEU A 999 21.39 -5.09 -6.84
CA LEU A 999 21.10 -4.51 -8.16
C LEU A 999 19.96 -3.47 -8.15
N GLU A 1000 19.37 -3.19 -7.00
CA GLU A 1000 18.35 -2.15 -6.84
C GLU A 1000 18.96 -0.75 -6.67
N ARG A 1001 18.16 0.27 -7.04
CA ARG A 1001 18.55 1.69 -6.91
C ARG A 1001 18.72 2.13 -5.45
N SER A 1002 18.18 1.37 -4.50
CA SER A 1002 18.25 1.59 -3.04
C SER A 1002 19.67 1.55 -2.46
N TYR A 1003 20.62 0.92 -3.15
CA TYR A 1003 22.03 0.86 -2.72
C TYR A 1003 22.92 1.95 -3.33
N LEU A 1004 22.48 2.60 -4.41
CA LEU A 1004 23.20 3.71 -5.02
C LEU A 1004 23.09 4.96 -4.12
N PRO A 1005 24.17 5.73 -3.92
CA PRO A 1005 24.06 7.02 -3.24
C PRO A 1005 23.28 8.01 -4.12
N VAL A 1006 22.66 9.00 -3.49
CA VAL A 1006 22.11 10.18 -4.19
C VAL A 1006 23.26 10.98 -4.82
N ASP A 1007 23.01 11.70 -5.91
CA ASP A 1007 24.10 12.31 -6.72
C ASP A 1007 24.80 13.47 -5.97
N GLU A 1008 24.25 13.88 -4.83
CA GLU A 1008 24.59 15.06 -4.06
C GLU A 1008 25.57 14.80 -2.91
N VAL A 1009 25.74 13.53 -2.49
CA VAL A 1009 26.69 13.13 -1.43
C VAL A 1009 27.51 11.93 -1.91
N LEU A 1010 28.76 12.21 -2.26
CA LEU A 1010 29.68 11.27 -2.90
C LEU A 1010 30.70 10.73 -1.88
N SER A 1011 30.80 9.40 -1.78
CA SER A 1011 32.01 8.71 -1.29
C SER A 1011 32.46 7.74 -2.38
N VAL A 1012 33.70 7.90 -2.84
CA VAL A 1012 34.33 6.97 -3.78
C VAL A 1012 34.58 5.65 -3.06
N LEU A 1013 35.04 5.68 -1.81
CA LEU A 1013 35.29 4.48 -0.99
C LEU A 1013 34.01 3.64 -0.79
N TYR A 1014 32.86 4.28 -0.59
CA TYR A 1014 31.56 3.58 -0.53
C TYR A 1014 31.20 2.95 -1.88
N ILE A 1015 31.35 3.69 -2.98
CA ILE A 1015 31.02 3.22 -4.32
C ILE A 1015 31.94 2.07 -4.75
N GLU A 1016 33.22 2.11 -4.41
CA GLU A 1016 34.17 1.02 -4.60
C GLU A 1016 33.71 -0.24 -3.84
N HIS A 1017 33.38 -0.12 -2.54
CA HIS A 1017 32.91 -1.26 -1.75
C HIS A 1017 31.57 -1.84 -2.25
N LEU A 1018 30.63 -0.99 -2.68
CA LEU A 1018 29.39 -1.44 -3.33
C LEU A 1018 29.69 -2.17 -4.64
N ASN A 1019 30.58 -1.65 -5.47
CA ASN A 1019 30.98 -2.29 -6.72
C ASN A 1019 31.72 -3.62 -6.47
N GLU A 1020 32.53 -3.75 -5.43
CA GLU A 1020 33.14 -5.02 -5.01
C GLU A 1020 32.08 -6.07 -4.65
N ALA A 1021 31.06 -5.71 -3.86
CA ALA A 1021 29.97 -6.62 -3.50
C ALA A 1021 29.11 -7.00 -4.70
N VAL A 1022 28.77 -6.03 -5.56
CA VAL A 1022 28.03 -6.26 -6.81
C VAL A 1022 28.81 -7.15 -7.77
N ASP A 1023 30.11 -6.92 -7.94
CA ASP A 1023 30.97 -7.74 -8.81
C ASP A 1023 31.24 -9.15 -8.24
N PHE A 1024 31.16 -9.33 -6.92
CA PHE A 1024 31.29 -10.63 -6.27
C PHE A 1024 30.01 -11.47 -6.44
N TYR A 1025 28.85 -10.90 -6.11
CA TYR A 1025 27.56 -11.62 -6.13
C TYR A 1025 26.88 -11.67 -7.51
N PHE A 1026 27.13 -10.68 -8.37
CA PHE A 1026 26.56 -10.59 -9.72
C PHE A 1026 27.67 -10.55 -10.81
N PRO A 1027 28.64 -11.48 -10.80
CA PRO A 1027 29.83 -11.40 -11.65
C PRO A 1027 29.49 -11.44 -13.14
N PHE A 1028 28.40 -12.12 -13.51
CA PHE A 1028 27.94 -12.25 -14.90
C PHE A 1028 27.20 -10.99 -15.41
N LYS A 1029 27.00 -9.96 -14.56
CA LYS A 1029 26.60 -8.61 -14.98
C LYS A 1029 27.74 -7.86 -15.68
N GLY A 1030 28.98 -8.07 -15.24
CA GLY A 1030 30.10 -7.15 -15.48
C GLY A 1030 31.43 -7.87 -15.71
N ARG A 1031 32.08 -8.32 -14.63
CA ARG A 1031 33.44 -8.92 -14.71
C ARG A 1031 33.50 -10.09 -15.68
N ALA A 1032 32.65 -11.10 -15.48
CA ALA A 1032 32.58 -12.30 -16.30
C ALA A 1032 31.30 -12.29 -17.15
N LYS A 1033 31.02 -11.17 -17.84
CA LYS A 1033 29.70 -10.85 -18.40
C LYS A 1033 29.14 -11.96 -19.29
N ILE A 1034 27.88 -12.32 -19.01
CA ILE A 1034 27.05 -13.20 -19.84
C ILE A 1034 25.80 -12.42 -20.25
N SER A 1035 25.39 -12.55 -21.51
CA SER A 1035 24.10 -12.06 -21.99
C SER A 1035 23.15 -13.24 -22.22
N PRO A 1036 21.91 -13.17 -21.69
CA PRO A 1036 20.91 -14.20 -21.95
C PRO A 1036 20.54 -14.24 -23.43
N GLY A 1037 20.26 -15.44 -23.94
CA GLY A 1037 19.81 -15.67 -25.30
C GLY A 1037 18.33 -15.32 -25.55
N SER A 1038 17.81 -15.79 -26.68
CA SER A 1038 16.39 -15.66 -27.06
C SER A 1038 15.91 -16.77 -28.02
N GLU A 1039 16.63 -17.88 -28.14
CA GLU A 1039 16.38 -18.92 -29.13
C GLU A 1039 15.43 -20.00 -28.57
N ASN A 1040 14.13 -19.81 -28.82
CA ASN A 1040 13.04 -20.65 -28.33
C ASN A 1040 12.90 -21.98 -29.10
N GLY A 1041 14.01 -22.65 -29.40
CA GLY A 1041 14.10 -23.77 -30.35
C GLY A 1041 13.66 -25.16 -29.86
N TRP A 1042 12.87 -25.26 -28.78
CA TRP A 1042 12.52 -26.50 -28.05
C TRP A 1042 11.05 -26.95 -28.20
#